data_AF-A0A346Y0I8-F1
#
_entry.id   AF-A0A346Y0I8-F1
#
_cell.length_a   1.000
_cell.length_b   1.000
_cell.length_c   1.000
_cell.angle_alpha   90.00
_cell.angle_beta   90.00
_cell.angle_gamma   90.00
#
_symmetry.space_group_name_H-M   'P 1'
#
loop_
_entity.id
_entity.type
_entity.pdbx_description
1 polymer ?
#
loop_
_entity_poly.entity_id
_entity_poly.type
_entity_poly.pdbx_seq_one_letter_code
_entity_poly.pdbx_strand_id
1 'polypeptide(L)'
;MLAATTTVLAAAAPSPDRAAVATTLVDVADRVGLDTRHGAFRWGSSPDPAAMMGGGVCWLDADGDGWQDLYVVSTWSDGEHQRWLDEGGLPTSTLYRNVEGRFVDVGTESGTALQVRGQGCLAADLDGDGHVDLLVTSDRTSTLLWNDGDGTFTRDDGRAGLHVSGWHAGAAADDVDGDGRLDVVLTGYVDRNTPLPAASGGFPRGHAPVADLLLHNLGPGEGARARFVDVSSEAGLDVDGPRYGLGATFVDVDHDGDRDLLVANDTDPDRLYRNDSTPGHARLVDVASAVGVDDDGSGMGTASGDLDGDGMAELLVTNMGEQRHALHQPEAAEPWAFVDGRATFGVPAFGEGLTGWGIGVVDLDADGHDDVLVGHGAIPMGTDPATTAQPLLAYAGTSGGLRVVDGGWGLDAVGRHNARGTAVADYDNDGDPDVVVVGVGEPLVLLQNQGRGGAALRVQPEGRQPGTRVVVTMADGTVAARTVTAGSSYLSTEDPRPLFGLGTADRVRTVEVTWPDGHSVVVEDVPTDRVLEVGRDGSTVLHRFEPQRDVAATAVACADRSAEAPSAVARWIDVALEAIRHDLPDPTAHARTLYHLSAAMWDSRAALVEGVPTVLADVDAQAVALAAAAAVAVDRRAVEAAIAQAAHDVLASRYGDGRAGDHVARSLPAALAAECFRSDDAAARAVGSRVAAAVLAVADGDGSADRSTHQPANRPLVVRLPGADMDDPDAWQPLQLDRVVTQNGIAQPAEPQAFLGYGWGGVATFALPDDPDGVPIDPGPPPRLDDPDGGEELRRQLVDVLRASSQLDPADGVVVDAGPGGWGNNPLGTDEGTGHPVDPTAGQPWPAQPVLRGDLGRVLAEFWADGPHSETPPGHWNVIARAVTDAMSPAERLLGGSGPALDRLTWEVSLHLVLNGALHDAAVAAWGVKTAHDSPRPISLIRHLGGLGQSSDPDGAAYHPDGLPLVDDVVEVASAATTAPGGRHEGLGEGRVVVRAWAPRVDPDDPAVRWLHAEEWVPYQQATFVSPAFAGYVSGHSTFSRAAAEVMTAATGSPWFPGGSFGWTVPAGDLAFEGGPAGDVVLTWATYADAADQAGRSRIHGGIHIPADDHAGRIIGAEVGHLAWERALPLFAAPAGSPT
;
A
#
# COMPACT_ATOMS: atom_id res chain seq x y z
N MET A 1 -36.76 -17.44 28.56
CA MET A 1 -36.99 -16.03 28.93
C MET A 1 -35.65 -15.41 29.29
N LEU A 2 -34.92 -14.97 28.27
CA LEU A 2 -33.77 -14.07 28.33
C LEU A 2 -33.87 -13.30 27.02
N ALA A 3 -33.95 -11.98 27.13
CA ALA A 3 -34.37 -11.08 26.07
C ALA A 3 -33.19 -10.74 25.16
N ALA A 4 -33.33 -11.03 23.86
CA ALA A 4 -32.47 -10.50 22.82
C ALA A 4 -32.83 -9.02 22.61
N THR A 5 -31.86 -8.14 22.78
CA THR A 5 -31.96 -6.70 22.50
C THR A 5 -31.84 -6.49 20.99
N THR A 6 -32.97 -6.23 20.32
CA THR A 6 -33.02 -5.80 18.92
C THR A 6 -32.74 -4.30 18.88
N THR A 7 -31.56 -3.90 18.38
CA THR A 7 -31.25 -2.49 18.11
C THR A 7 -31.78 -2.16 16.71
N VAL A 8 -32.88 -1.41 16.63
CA VAL A 8 -33.44 -0.91 15.36
C VAL A 8 -32.63 0.33 14.93
N LEU A 9 -31.77 0.18 13.93
CA LEU A 9 -31.18 1.30 13.19
C LEU A 9 -32.25 1.99 12.33
N ALA A 10 -32.28 3.31 12.37
CA ALA A 10 -33.23 4.14 11.64
C ALA A 10 -33.04 3.99 10.12
N ALA A 11 -34.14 3.75 9.40
CA ALA A 11 -34.17 3.72 7.94
C ALA A 11 -33.76 5.09 7.38
N ALA A 12 -32.65 5.14 6.63
CA ALA A 12 -32.28 6.29 5.81
C ALA A 12 -33.22 6.41 4.60
N ALA A 13 -33.55 7.63 4.21
CA ALA A 13 -34.40 7.92 3.05
C ALA A 13 -33.77 7.42 1.74
N PRO A 14 -34.57 6.98 0.75
CA PRO A 14 -34.08 6.52 -0.54
C PRO A 14 -33.39 7.64 -1.33
N SER A 15 -32.31 7.27 -2.03
CA SER A 15 -31.52 8.15 -2.91
C SER A 15 -32.35 8.66 -4.11
N PRO A 16 -32.04 9.84 -4.66
CA PRO A 16 -32.75 10.41 -5.81
C PRO A 16 -32.36 9.71 -7.13
N ASP A 17 -33.33 9.51 -8.03
CA ASP A 17 -33.28 9.12 -9.45
C ASP A 17 -31.98 8.43 -9.95
N ARG A 18 -32.01 7.10 -10.11
CA ARG A 18 -31.03 6.30 -10.88
C ARG A 18 -31.05 6.74 -12.36
N ALA A 19 -30.28 7.76 -12.71
CA ALA A 19 -29.89 7.99 -14.10
C ALA A 19 -28.90 6.89 -14.48
N ALA A 20 -29.10 6.22 -15.62
CA ALA A 20 -28.21 5.16 -16.10
C ALA A 20 -26.77 5.72 -16.28
N VAL A 21 -25.91 5.47 -15.29
CA VAL A 21 -24.46 5.61 -15.44
C VAL A 21 -24.03 4.48 -16.37
N ALA A 22 -23.19 4.79 -17.35
CA ALA A 22 -22.70 3.81 -18.30
C ALA A 22 -21.43 3.15 -17.74
N THR A 23 -21.45 1.82 -17.62
CA THR A 23 -20.28 1.02 -17.26
C THR A 23 -19.09 1.39 -18.12
N THR A 24 -17.98 1.73 -17.45
CA THR A 24 -16.73 2.11 -18.11
C THR A 24 -15.58 1.54 -17.30
N LEU A 25 -14.79 0.68 -17.93
CA LEU A 25 -13.59 0.10 -17.39
C LEU A 25 -12.39 0.97 -17.77
N VAL A 26 -11.62 1.39 -16.78
CA VAL A 26 -10.43 2.23 -16.97
C VAL A 26 -9.23 1.60 -16.31
N ASP A 27 -8.12 1.51 -17.03
CA ASP A 27 -6.87 1.08 -16.44
C ASP A 27 -6.35 2.13 -15.44
N VAL A 28 -6.22 1.72 -14.18
CA VAL A 28 -5.76 2.54 -13.06
C VAL A 28 -4.53 1.96 -12.36
N ALA A 29 -3.94 0.86 -12.83
CA ALA A 29 -2.86 0.14 -12.13
C ALA A 29 -1.76 1.07 -11.58
N ASP A 30 -1.15 1.89 -12.45
CA ASP A 30 -0.12 2.85 -12.05
C ASP A 30 -0.61 3.87 -11.00
N ARG A 31 -1.88 4.27 -11.04
CA ARG A 31 -2.45 5.32 -10.16
C ARG A 31 -2.72 4.83 -8.76
N VAL A 32 -2.96 3.53 -8.63
CA VAL A 32 -3.21 2.89 -7.36
C VAL A 32 -1.94 2.23 -6.80
N GLY A 33 -0.77 2.40 -7.41
CA GLY A 33 0.49 1.87 -6.88
C GLY A 33 0.91 0.48 -7.39
N LEU A 34 0.23 -0.06 -8.40
CA LEU A 34 0.64 -1.29 -9.08
C LEU A 34 1.62 -0.97 -10.22
N ASP A 35 2.90 -0.85 -9.90
CA ASP A 35 3.95 -0.42 -10.84
C ASP A 35 4.86 -1.55 -11.36
N THR A 36 4.56 -2.81 -11.02
CA THR A 36 5.33 -3.97 -11.47
C THR A 36 5.11 -4.29 -12.94
N ARG A 37 6.21 -4.70 -13.58
CA ARG A 37 6.22 -5.34 -14.90
C ARG A 37 6.59 -6.81 -14.76
N HIS A 38 5.81 -7.69 -15.37
CA HIS A 38 6.06 -9.13 -15.35
C HIS A 38 7.48 -9.47 -15.84
N GLY A 39 8.16 -10.42 -15.16
CA GLY A 39 9.61 -10.63 -15.29
C GLY A 39 10.09 -11.28 -16.59
N ALA A 40 9.21 -11.94 -17.35
CA ALA A 40 9.58 -12.57 -18.62
C ALA A 40 9.76 -11.56 -19.75
N PHE A 41 10.76 -11.79 -20.61
CA PHE A 41 11.00 -11.03 -21.84
C PHE A 41 11.28 -9.55 -21.61
N ARG A 42 11.94 -9.24 -20.48
CA ARG A 42 12.36 -7.87 -20.11
C ARG A 42 13.23 -7.24 -21.20
N TRP A 43 14.07 -8.03 -21.87
CA TRP A 43 15.09 -7.57 -22.82
C TRP A 43 14.99 -8.20 -24.22
N GLY A 44 14.01 -9.06 -24.44
CA GLY A 44 13.73 -9.67 -25.72
C GLY A 44 13.06 -11.02 -25.53
N SER A 45 12.20 -11.39 -26.49
CA SER A 45 11.55 -12.68 -26.44
C SER A 45 12.48 -13.82 -26.86
N SER A 46 12.23 -14.99 -26.29
CA SER A 46 12.90 -16.24 -26.62
C SER A 46 11.87 -17.38 -26.64
N PRO A 47 12.10 -18.46 -27.40
CA PRO A 47 11.22 -19.62 -27.42
C PRO A 47 11.40 -20.47 -26.15
N ASP A 48 11.05 -19.92 -25.00
CA ASP A 48 11.10 -20.56 -23.69
C ASP A 48 9.68 -20.78 -23.16
N PRO A 49 9.13 -22.01 -23.29
CA PRO A 49 7.73 -22.27 -23.00
C PRO A 49 7.28 -21.81 -21.61
N ALA A 50 8.07 -22.03 -20.57
CA ALA A 50 7.67 -21.66 -19.20
C ALA A 50 7.56 -20.14 -19.00
N ALA A 51 8.36 -19.35 -19.72
CA ALA A 51 8.24 -17.89 -19.72
C ALA A 51 7.05 -17.40 -20.57
N MET A 52 6.66 -18.16 -21.60
CA MET A 52 5.59 -17.79 -22.56
C MET A 52 4.19 -18.05 -22.02
N MET A 53 4.07 -19.01 -21.11
CA MET A 53 2.85 -19.30 -20.34
C MET A 53 2.49 -18.15 -19.38
N GLY A 54 3.47 -17.34 -18.98
CA GLY A 54 3.28 -16.24 -18.03
C GLY A 54 2.91 -16.71 -16.62
N GLY A 55 2.24 -15.82 -15.89
CA GLY A 55 1.79 -16.02 -14.52
C GLY A 55 0.29 -15.74 -14.35
N GLY A 56 -0.31 -16.40 -13.36
CA GLY A 56 -1.63 -16.08 -12.81
C GLY A 56 -1.60 -14.98 -11.74
N VAL A 57 -2.76 -14.71 -11.17
CA VAL A 57 -2.98 -13.64 -10.18
C VAL A 57 -4.04 -14.05 -9.16
N CYS A 58 -3.88 -13.67 -7.90
CA CYS A 58 -4.80 -14.05 -6.82
C CYS A 58 -5.22 -12.83 -6.03
N TRP A 59 -6.53 -12.70 -5.84
CA TRP A 59 -7.11 -11.84 -4.82
C TRP A 59 -7.17 -12.61 -3.49
N LEU A 60 -6.79 -11.93 -2.41
CA LEU A 60 -6.86 -12.45 -1.04
C LEU A 60 -6.96 -11.29 -0.05
N ASP A 61 -7.37 -11.59 1.16
CA ASP A 61 -7.37 -10.67 2.30
C ASP A 61 -6.27 -11.15 3.24
N ALA A 62 -5.03 -10.67 3.04
CA ALA A 62 -3.84 -11.28 3.64
C ALA A 62 -3.69 -10.93 5.12
N ASP A 63 -4.12 -9.74 5.55
CA ASP A 63 -4.08 -9.29 6.94
C ASP A 63 -5.45 -9.24 7.63
N GLY A 64 -6.53 -9.60 6.92
CA GLY A 64 -7.86 -9.72 7.50
C GLY A 64 -8.56 -8.38 7.73
N ASP A 65 -8.11 -7.32 7.07
CA ASP A 65 -8.67 -5.97 7.18
C ASP A 65 -9.95 -5.75 6.34
N GLY A 66 -10.30 -6.73 5.50
CA GLY A 66 -11.49 -6.71 4.65
C GLY A 66 -11.28 -6.10 3.26
N TRP A 67 -10.09 -5.62 2.94
CA TRP A 67 -9.68 -5.18 1.60
C TRP A 67 -9.06 -6.37 0.84
N GLN A 68 -9.18 -6.35 -0.49
CA GLN A 68 -8.57 -7.40 -1.32
C GLN A 68 -7.16 -6.96 -1.73
N ASP A 69 -6.17 -7.65 -1.19
CA ASP A 69 -4.78 -7.63 -1.61
C ASP A 69 -4.60 -8.40 -2.92
N LEU A 70 -3.50 -8.09 -3.60
CA LEU A 70 -3.21 -8.65 -4.91
C LEU A 70 -1.87 -9.39 -4.91
N TYR A 71 -1.90 -10.71 -5.11
CA TYR A 71 -0.69 -11.51 -5.31
C TYR A 71 -0.47 -11.79 -6.81
N VAL A 72 0.66 -11.33 -7.33
CA VAL A 72 1.03 -11.41 -8.75
C VAL A 72 2.15 -12.40 -8.95
N VAL A 73 1.90 -13.45 -9.75
CA VAL A 73 2.90 -14.46 -10.05
C VAL A 73 3.83 -13.98 -11.17
N SER A 74 5.13 -14.04 -10.92
CA SER A 74 6.15 -13.67 -11.91
C SER A 74 6.96 -14.89 -12.35
N THR A 75 7.63 -14.76 -13.50
CA THR A 75 8.55 -15.76 -14.04
C THR A 75 9.64 -15.07 -14.87
N TRP A 76 10.60 -15.84 -15.37
CA TRP A 76 11.67 -15.35 -16.25
C TRP A 76 11.97 -16.35 -17.37
N SER A 77 12.59 -15.84 -18.44
CA SER A 77 13.21 -16.67 -19.47
C SER A 77 14.58 -17.16 -19.03
N ASP A 78 14.88 -18.45 -19.25
CA ASP A 78 16.23 -19.02 -19.04
C ASP A 78 17.29 -18.26 -19.85
N GLY A 79 16.91 -17.69 -21.01
CA GLY A 79 17.79 -16.85 -21.82
C GLY A 79 18.15 -15.50 -21.18
N GLU A 80 17.38 -15.07 -20.19
CA GLU A 80 17.53 -13.81 -19.47
C GLU A 80 18.08 -14.01 -18.04
N HIS A 81 18.18 -15.25 -17.57
CA HIS A 81 18.57 -15.60 -16.20
C HIS A 81 19.86 -14.89 -15.74
N GLN A 82 20.94 -15.00 -16.52
CA GLN A 82 22.21 -14.38 -16.13
C GLN A 82 22.10 -12.86 -16.07
N ARG A 83 21.30 -12.26 -16.97
CA ARG A 83 21.12 -10.82 -17.00
C ARG A 83 20.34 -10.30 -15.80
N TRP A 84 19.33 -11.04 -15.36
CA TRP A 84 18.65 -10.77 -14.09
C TRP A 84 19.61 -10.78 -12.90
N LEU A 85 20.50 -11.78 -12.82
CA LEU A 85 21.54 -11.81 -11.77
C LEU A 85 22.48 -10.60 -11.84
N ASP A 86 22.84 -10.17 -13.05
CA ASP A 86 23.69 -9.00 -13.26
C ASP A 86 22.97 -7.67 -12.91
N GLU A 87 21.64 -7.62 -13.00
CA GLU A 87 20.79 -6.46 -12.70
C GLU A 87 20.22 -6.45 -11.26
N GLY A 88 20.68 -7.36 -10.39
CA GLY A 88 20.40 -7.31 -8.94
C GLY A 88 19.53 -8.42 -8.37
N GLY A 89 19.10 -9.40 -9.19
CA GLY A 89 18.34 -10.56 -8.72
C GLY A 89 17.36 -11.10 -9.75
N LEU A 90 16.86 -12.32 -9.52
CA LEU A 90 15.77 -12.88 -10.33
C LEU A 90 14.45 -12.18 -10.01
N PRO A 91 13.50 -12.11 -10.97
CA PRO A 91 12.15 -11.61 -10.70
C PRO A 91 11.50 -12.38 -9.58
N THR A 92 10.75 -11.67 -8.75
CA THR A 92 9.93 -12.22 -7.68
C THR A 92 8.47 -12.13 -8.05
N SER A 93 7.68 -13.11 -7.64
CA SER A 93 6.25 -12.88 -7.43
C SER A 93 6.06 -11.85 -6.32
N THR A 94 4.99 -11.07 -6.35
CA THR A 94 4.82 -9.91 -5.46
C THR A 94 3.42 -9.91 -4.84
N LEU A 95 3.36 -9.76 -3.52
CA LEU A 95 2.13 -9.40 -2.80
C LEU A 95 2.05 -7.87 -2.71
N TYR A 96 0.90 -7.34 -3.09
CA TYR A 96 0.52 -5.96 -2.94
C TYR A 96 -0.56 -5.83 -1.88
N ARG A 97 -0.26 -5.15 -0.77
CA ARG A 97 -1.25 -4.85 0.27
C ARG A 97 -2.14 -3.69 -0.18
N ASN A 98 -3.45 -3.85 -0.07
CA ASN A 98 -4.45 -2.89 -0.44
C ASN A 98 -4.86 -2.01 0.76
N VAL A 99 -4.26 -0.83 0.83
CA VAL A 99 -4.57 0.20 1.82
C VAL A 99 -5.65 1.13 1.25
N GLU A 100 -6.90 0.77 1.50
CA GLU A 100 -8.09 1.52 1.10
C GLU A 100 -8.17 1.87 -0.42
N GLY A 101 -8.00 0.89 -1.29
CA GLY A 101 -8.03 1.07 -2.74
C GLY A 101 -6.71 1.60 -3.33
N ARG A 102 -5.62 1.55 -2.56
CA ARG A 102 -4.25 1.76 -3.05
C ARG A 102 -3.36 0.59 -2.66
N PHE A 103 -2.49 0.19 -3.55
CA PHE A 103 -1.60 -0.94 -3.40
C PHE A 103 -0.19 -0.50 -3.02
N VAL A 104 0.40 -1.22 -2.07
CA VAL A 104 1.80 -1.11 -1.65
C VAL A 104 2.47 -2.45 -1.85
N ASP A 105 3.64 -2.49 -2.50
CA ASP A 105 4.43 -3.72 -2.61
C ASP A 105 4.97 -4.11 -1.24
N VAL A 106 4.47 -5.22 -0.71
CA VAL A 106 4.88 -5.80 0.57
C VAL A 106 5.56 -7.16 0.38
N GLY A 107 5.92 -7.54 -0.85
CA GLY A 107 6.32 -8.92 -1.16
C GLY A 107 7.53 -9.40 -0.36
N THR A 108 8.53 -8.53 -0.17
CA THR A 108 9.77 -8.89 0.55
C THR A 108 9.60 -8.87 2.07
N GLU A 109 8.72 -8.03 2.61
CA GLU A 109 8.46 -7.95 4.05
C GLU A 109 7.47 -9.02 4.52
N SER A 110 6.45 -9.31 3.72
CA SER A 110 5.49 -10.40 3.94
C SER A 110 6.09 -11.79 3.73
N GLY A 111 7.30 -11.91 3.17
CA GLY A 111 7.91 -13.22 2.89
C GLY A 111 7.39 -13.93 1.63
N THR A 112 6.56 -13.25 0.84
CA THR A 112 5.92 -13.78 -0.38
C THR A 112 6.73 -13.54 -1.66
N ALA A 113 7.84 -12.81 -1.60
CA ALA A 113 8.75 -12.51 -2.72
C ALA A 113 9.50 -13.74 -3.25
N LEU A 114 8.79 -14.64 -3.92
CA LEU A 114 9.32 -15.90 -4.41
C LEU A 114 10.10 -15.74 -5.71
N GLN A 115 11.39 -16.05 -5.68
CA GLN A 115 12.23 -16.20 -6.87
C GLN A 115 12.03 -17.58 -7.52
N VAL A 116 10.85 -17.83 -8.05
CA VAL A 116 10.49 -19.07 -8.74
C VAL A 116 10.03 -18.77 -10.16
N ARG A 117 10.16 -19.76 -11.06
CA ARG A 117 9.53 -19.67 -12.39
C ARG A 117 8.04 -19.98 -12.25
N GLY A 118 7.32 -19.04 -11.65
CA GLY A 118 5.92 -19.19 -11.28
C GLY A 118 5.04 -19.41 -12.51
N GLN A 119 3.91 -20.09 -12.30
CA GLN A 119 2.87 -20.30 -13.31
C GLN A 119 1.53 -19.77 -12.82
N GLY A 120 1.09 -20.16 -11.62
CA GLY A 120 -0.19 -19.79 -11.05
C GLY A 120 -0.13 -19.65 -9.54
N CYS A 121 -1.26 -19.24 -8.97
CA CYS A 121 -1.46 -19.18 -7.55
C CYS A 121 -2.87 -19.68 -7.17
N LEU A 122 -3.01 -20.11 -5.92
CA LEU A 122 -4.26 -20.45 -5.26
C LEU A 122 -4.27 -19.73 -3.91
N ALA A 123 -5.34 -19.02 -3.61
CA ALA A 123 -5.58 -18.38 -2.32
C ALA A 123 -6.77 -19.06 -1.61
N ALA A 124 -6.54 -19.69 -0.47
CA ALA A 124 -7.56 -20.34 0.35
C ALA A 124 -7.04 -20.58 1.78
N ASP A 125 -7.92 -20.65 2.78
CA ASP A 125 -7.59 -21.08 4.14
C ASP A 125 -7.42 -22.62 4.16
N LEU A 126 -6.18 -23.10 4.00
CA LEU A 126 -5.89 -24.52 3.74
C LEU A 126 -5.77 -25.34 5.02
N ASP A 127 -5.54 -24.71 6.18
CA ASP A 127 -5.49 -25.39 7.47
C ASP A 127 -6.66 -25.09 8.41
N GLY A 128 -7.55 -24.19 8.02
CA GLY A 128 -8.82 -23.90 8.69
C GLY A 128 -8.64 -23.01 9.92
N ASP A 129 -7.59 -22.18 9.95
CA ASP A 129 -7.29 -21.28 11.06
C ASP A 129 -7.95 -19.89 10.93
N GLY A 130 -8.57 -19.62 9.78
CA GLY A 130 -9.24 -18.36 9.46
C GLY A 130 -8.39 -17.38 8.65
N HIS A 131 -7.15 -17.73 8.29
CA HIS A 131 -6.25 -16.91 7.50
C HIS A 131 -6.05 -17.51 6.10
N VAL A 132 -6.03 -16.66 5.07
CA VAL A 132 -5.95 -17.14 3.68
C VAL A 132 -4.50 -17.45 3.32
N ASP A 133 -4.18 -18.71 3.05
CA ASP A 133 -2.87 -19.18 2.62
C ASP A 133 -2.63 -18.99 1.11
N LEU A 134 -1.36 -19.08 0.70
CA LEU A 134 -0.95 -18.99 -0.70
C LEU A 134 -0.19 -20.24 -1.16
N LEU A 135 -0.70 -20.90 -2.20
CA LEU A 135 0.01 -21.94 -2.94
C LEU A 135 0.42 -21.42 -4.31
N VAL A 136 1.72 -21.47 -4.61
CA VAL A 136 2.30 -20.95 -5.85
C VAL A 136 2.83 -22.10 -6.69
N THR A 137 2.25 -22.30 -7.88
CA THR A 137 2.67 -23.34 -8.83
C THR A 137 3.83 -22.86 -9.70
N SER A 138 4.64 -23.78 -10.23
CA SER A 138 5.81 -23.42 -11.05
C SER A 138 6.19 -24.49 -12.06
N ASP A 139 7.11 -24.17 -12.97
CA ASP A 139 7.67 -25.13 -13.95
C ASP A 139 8.55 -26.23 -13.33
N ARG A 140 8.71 -26.24 -11.99
CA ARG A 140 9.59 -27.14 -11.24
C ARG A 140 8.98 -27.66 -9.95
N THR A 141 8.69 -26.80 -8.99
CA THR A 141 8.26 -27.19 -7.64
C THR A 141 7.29 -26.18 -7.10
N SER A 142 6.08 -26.61 -6.77
CA SER A 142 5.09 -25.75 -6.12
C SER A 142 5.56 -25.36 -4.72
N THR A 143 5.20 -24.17 -4.26
CA THR A 143 5.61 -23.62 -2.97
C THR A 143 4.38 -23.17 -2.19
N LEU A 144 4.23 -23.70 -0.98
CA LEU A 144 3.19 -23.27 -0.04
C LEU A 144 3.75 -22.20 0.90
N LEU A 145 2.92 -21.19 1.15
CA LEU A 145 3.13 -20.09 2.07
C LEU A 145 1.95 -20.07 3.03
N TRP A 146 2.23 -20.35 4.31
CA TRP A 146 1.25 -20.27 5.39
C TRP A 146 1.09 -18.82 5.80
N ASN A 147 -0.14 -18.33 5.89
CA ASN A 147 -0.42 -16.98 6.39
C ASN A 147 -0.34 -16.98 7.92
N ASP A 148 0.47 -16.09 8.49
CA ASP A 148 0.67 -16.01 9.94
C ASP A 148 -0.35 -15.06 10.64
N GLY A 149 -1.31 -14.52 9.87
CA GLY A 149 -2.47 -13.77 10.37
C GLY A 149 -2.26 -12.27 10.54
N ASP A 150 -1.09 -11.75 10.18
CA ASP A 150 -0.71 -10.33 10.23
C ASP A 150 -0.27 -9.79 8.85
N GLY A 151 -0.62 -10.51 7.78
CA GLY A 151 -0.19 -10.24 6.41
C GLY A 151 1.25 -10.68 6.11
N THR A 152 1.92 -11.37 7.04
CA THR A 152 3.18 -12.07 6.78
C THR A 152 2.96 -13.57 6.53
N PHE A 153 3.90 -14.18 5.83
CA PHE A 153 3.80 -15.56 5.38
C PHE A 153 5.06 -16.35 5.70
N THR A 154 4.86 -17.53 6.28
CA THR A 154 5.90 -18.52 6.49
C THR A 154 5.88 -19.57 5.38
N ARG A 155 6.97 -19.64 4.61
CA ARG A 155 7.18 -20.71 3.63
C ARG A 155 7.24 -22.09 4.30
N ASP A 156 6.46 -23.03 3.78
CA ASP A 156 6.51 -24.43 4.23
C ASP A 156 7.87 -25.07 3.93
N ASP A 157 8.32 -25.96 4.83
CA ASP A 157 9.60 -26.67 4.71
C ASP A 157 9.49 -28.00 3.95
N GLY A 158 8.33 -28.27 3.34
CA GLY A 158 7.98 -29.50 2.64
C GLY A 158 7.19 -30.50 3.48
N ARG A 159 6.97 -30.24 4.77
CA ARG A 159 6.21 -31.14 5.65
C ARG A 159 4.72 -31.17 5.34
N ALA A 160 4.16 -30.09 4.82
CA ALA A 160 2.76 -30.04 4.41
C ALA A 160 2.46 -31.04 3.29
N GLY A 161 3.44 -31.41 2.46
CA GLY A 161 3.22 -32.32 1.33
C GLY A 161 2.76 -31.66 0.03
N LEU A 162 2.62 -30.32 0.01
CA LEU A 162 2.30 -29.54 -1.20
C LEU A 162 3.55 -29.06 -1.97
N HIS A 163 4.75 -29.40 -1.49
CA HIS A 163 6.02 -29.20 -2.21
C HIS A 163 6.23 -30.28 -3.27
N VAL A 164 5.40 -30.24 -4.32
CA VAL A 164 5.39 -31.27 -5.37
C VAL A 164 6.34 -30.90 -6.50
N SER A 165 7.20 -31.83 -6.91
CA SER A 165 8.09 -31.68 -8.07
C SER A 165 7.39 -32.03 -9.39
N GLY A 166 7.62 -31.24 -10.42
CA GLY A 166 6.98 -31.38 -11.74
C GLY A 166 6.46 -30.03 -12.21
N TRP A 167 6.21 -29.88 -13.50
CA TRP A 167 5.53 -28.70 -14.01
C TRP A 167 4.04 -28.83 -13.75
N HIS A 168 3.60 -28.18 -12.67
CA HIS A 168 2.19 -28.01 -12.36
C HIS A 168 1.80 -26.58 -12.70
N ALA A 169 0.74 -26.40 -13.47
CA ALA A 169 0.37 -25.09 -13.98
C ALA A 169 -0.68 -24.42 -13.10
N GLY A 170 -1.84 -25.08 -12.90
CA GLY A 170 -2.97 -24.56 -12.15
C GLY A 170 -3.19 -25.28 -10.84
N ALA A 171 -4.04 -24.68 -10.00
CA ALA A 171 -4.47 -25.22 -8.73
C ALA A 171 -5.91 -24.81 -8.42
N ALA A 172 -6.65 -25.66 -7.74
CA ALA A 172 -7.99 -25.40 -7.22
C ALA A 172 -8.18 -26.13 -5.89
N ALA A 173 -9.08 -25.64 -5.02
CA ALA A 173 -9.36 -26.28 -3.73
C ALA A 173 -10.86 -26.33 -3.40
N ASP A 174 -11.26 -27.45 -2.82
CA ASP A 174 -12.61 -27.70 -2.29
C ASP A 174 -12.57 -28.85 -1.25
N ASP A 175 -13.60 -28.98 -0.42
CA ASP A 175 -13.84 -30.14 0.46
C ASP A 175 -14.39 -31.32 -0.36
N VAL A 176 -13.51 -31.98 -1.12
CA VAL A 176 -13.87 -32.97 -2.14
C VAL A 176 -14.60 -34.17 -1.54
N ASP A 177 -14.19 -34.62 -0.35
CA ASP A 177 -14.77 -35.80 0.30
C ASP A 177 -15.79 -35.47 1.40
N GLY A 178 -16.09 -34.20 1.65
CA GLY A 178 -17.14 -33.76 2.56
C GLY A 178 -16.79 -33.96 4.04
N ASP A 179 -15.51 -33.87 4.38
CA ASP A 179 -15.02 -34.05 5.74
C ASP A 179 -14.71 -32.73 6.48
N GLY A 180 -14.98 -31.61 5.81
CA GLY A 180 -14.88 -30.25 6.33
C GLY A 180 -13.50 -29.62 6.14
N ARG A 181 -12.57 -30.25 5.40
CA ARG A 181 -11.23 -29.71 5.14
C ARG A 181 -10.99 -29.56 3.64
N LEU A 182 -10.30 -28.49 3.25
CA LEU A 182 -10.02 -28.26 1.84
C LEU A 182 -8.93 -29.20 1.33
N ASP A 183 -9.26 -29.95 0.29
CA ASP A 183 -8.34 -30.72 -0.54
C ASP A 183 -7.86 -29.87 -1.72
N VAL A 184 -6.67 -30.16 -2.24
CA VAL A 184 -6.05 -29.38 -3.32
C VAL A 184 -5.89 -30.23 -4.58
N VAL A 185 -6.33 -29.70 -5.71
CA VAL A 185 -6.00 -30.23 -7.04
C VAL A 185 -4.88 -29.43 -7.66
N LEU A 186 -3.88 -30.11 -8.24
CA LEU A 186 -2.84 -29.49 -9.07
C LEU A 186 -2.93 -30.05 -10.50
N THR A 187 -2.98 -29.18 -11.50
CA THR A 187 -2.97 -29.63 -12.91
C THR A 187 -1.55 -29.85 -13.41
N GLY A 188 -1.29 -31.02 -14.00
CA GLY A 188 0.01 -31.41 -14.53
C GLY A 188 0.14 -30.99 -16.00
N TYR A 189 1.21 -30.28 -16.35
CA TYR A 189 1.43 -29.80 -17.72
C TYR A 189 2.42 -30.67 -18.49
N VAL A 190 3.73 -30.39 -18.40
CA VAL A 190 4.74 -31.01 -19.27
C VAL A 190 5.99 -31.45 -18.51
N ASP A 191 6.45 -32.68 -18.74
CA ASP A 191 7.80 -33.13 -18.37
C ASP A 191 8.80 -32.78 -19.48
N ARG A 192 9.48 -31.64 -19.31
CA ARG A 192 10.50 -31.13 -20.24
C ARG A 192 11.69 -32.08 -20.43
N ASN A 193 11.90 -33.03 -19.52
CA ASN A 193 13.03 -33.97 -19.60
C ASN A 193 12.69 -35.24 -20.39
N THR A 194 11.42 -35.45 -20.75
CA THR A 194 10.95 -36.64 -21.45
C THR A 194 10.37 -36.27 -22.82
N PRO A 195 11.22 -35.99 -23.83
CA PRO A 195 10.77 -35.68 -25.18
C PRO A 195 10.13 -36.90 -25.86
N LEU A 196 9.05 -36.66 -26.60
CA LEU A 196 8.36 -37.65 -27.43
C LEU A 196 8.89 -37.62 -28.89
N PRO A 197 8.78 -38.71 -29.66
CA PRO A 197 9.28 -38.77 -31.03
C PRO A 197 8.67 -37.69 -31.95
N ALA A 198 9.50 -37.11 -32.82
CA ALA A 198 9.26 -35.90 -33.63
C ALA A 198 8.01 -35.83 -34.55
N ALA A 199 7.11 -36.81 -34.52
CA ALA A 199 5.85 -36.82 -35.28
C ALA A 199 4.65 -36.25 -34.51
N SER A 200 4.82 -35.75 -33.27
CA SER A 200 3.69 -35.42 -32.38
C SER A 200 3.17 -33.96 -32.41
N GLY A 201 3.73 -33.05 -33.22
CA GLY A 201 3.03 -31.78 -33.55
C GLY A 201 3.52 -30.47 -32.90
N GLY A 202 4.69 -30.44 -32.26
CA GLY A 202 5.22 -29.23 -31.60
C GLY A 202 5.00 -29.24 -30.09
N PHE A 203 5.35 -28.17 -29.37
CA PHE A 203 5.07 -28.03 -27.93
C PHE A 203 3.55 -27.80 -27.72
N PRO A 204 2.90 -28.40 -26.70
CA PRO A 204 3.50 -29.27 -25.67
C PRO A 204 3.70 -30.73 -26.12
N ARG A 205 2.98 -31.20 -27.15
CA ARG A 205 2.93 -32.60 -27.63
C ARG A 205 4.27 -33.26 -27.98
N GLY A 206 5.34 -32.48 -28.11
CA GLY A 206 6.72 -32.94 -28.25
C GLY A 206 7.33 -33.52 -26.97
N HIS A 207 6.63 -33.50 -25.83
CA HIS A 207 7.10 -33.94 -24.52
C HIS A 207 6.02 -34.75 -23.79
N ALA A 208 6.38 -35.58 -22.83
CA ALA A 208 5.40 -36.34 -22.06
C ALA A 208 4.60 -35.40 -21.12
N PRO A 209 3.29 -35.64 -20.95
CA PRO A 209 2.49 -34.90 -19.97
C PRO A 209 2.81 -35.30 -18.53
N VAL A 210 2.55 -34.40 -17.59
CA VAL A 210 2.59 -34.65 -16.13
C VAL A 210 1.17 -34.98 -15.66
N ALA A 211 1.03 -35.84 -14.65
CA ALA A 211 -0.30 -36.20 -14.13
C ALA A 211 -0.86 -35.08 -13.26
N ASP A 212 -2.18 -34.89 -13.34
CA ASP A 212 -2.92 -34.10 -12.36
C ASP A 212 -2.89 -34.81 -11.00
N LEU A 213 -2.89 -34.02 -9.93
CA LEU A 213 -2.83 -34.54 -8.57
C LEU A 213 -4.03 -34.10 -7.74
N LEU A 214 -4.58 -35.01 -6.94
CA LEU A 214 -5.46 -34.70 -5.81
C LEU A 214 -4.72 -34.94 -4.51
N LEU A 215 -4.54 -33.87 -3.74
CA LEU A 215 -3.81 -33.83 -2.49
C LEU A 215 -4.82 -33.71 -1.35
N HIS A 216 -5.09 -34.82 -0.68
CA HIS A 216 -6.09 -34.90 0.38
C HIS A 216 -5.55 -34.38 1.73
N ASN A 217 -6.32 -33.55 2.40
CA ASN A 217 -6.00 -32.88 3.64
C ASN A 217 -6.30 -33.76 4.86
N LEU A 218 -5.25 -34.24 5.50
CA LEU A 218 -5.31 -35.10 6.69
C LEU A 218 -5.60 -34.33 8.00
N GLY A 219 -5.76 -33.01 7.91
CA GLY A 219 -5.92 -32.12 9.06
C GLY A 219 -4.59 -31.72 9.70
N PRO A 220 -4.64 -31.15 10.92
CA PRO A 220 -3.47 -30.52 11.55
C PRO A 220 -2.36 -31.54 11.83
N GLY A 221 -1.15 -31.19 11.39
CA GLY A 221 0.10 -31.91 11.60
C GLY A 221 0.89 -31.40 12.80
N GLU A 222 2.21 -31.56 12.75
CA GLU A 222 3.13 -31.01 13.76
C GLU A 222 3.15 -29.48 13.65
N GLY A 223 2.80 -28.77 14.73
CA GLY A 223 2.72 -27.30 14.71
C GLY A 223 1.36 -26.73 14.25
N ALA A 224 0.29 -27.52 14.30
CA ALA A 224 -1.10 -27.14 13.97
C ALA A 224 -1.44 -26.86 12.50
N ARG A 225 -0.44 -26.72 11.60
CA ARG A 225 -0.64 -26.58 10.15
C ARG A 225 -1.08 -27.86 9.45
N ALA A 226 -1.85 -27.77 8.37
CA ALA A 226 -2.39 -28.94 7.67
C ALA A 226 -1.33 -29.80 6.96
N ARG A 227 -1.65 -31.09 6.78
CA ARG A 227 -0.82 -32.05 6.06
C ARG A 227 -1.60 -32.73 4.94
N PHE A 228 -1.00 -32.78 3.78
CA PHE A 228 -1.56 -33.32 2.55
C PHE A 228 -0.90 -34.63 2.13
N VAL A 229 -1.67 -35.49 1.48
CA VAL A 229 -1.17 -36.72 0.84
C VAL A 229 -1.79 -36.90 -0.54
N ASP A 230 -0.97 -37.30 -1.50
CA ASP A 230 -1.44 -37.64 -2.85
C ASP A 230 -2.32 -38.90 -2.81
N VAL A 231 -3.58 -38.75 -3.23
CA VAL A 231 -4.58 -39.81 -3.36
C VAL A 231 -5.07 -39.97 -4.79
N SER A 232 -4.37 -39.39 -5.78
CA SER A 232 -4.84 -39.27 -7.17
C SER A 232 -5.29 -40.59 -7.78
N SER A 233 -4.50 -41.66 -7.61
CA SER A 233 -4.86 -42.99 -8.13
C SER A 233 -6.00 -43.65 -7.39
N GLU A 234 -6.15 -43.38 -6.09
CA GLU A 234 -7.22 -43.93 -5.26
C GLU A 234 -8.55 -43.24 -5.56
N ALA A 235 -8.50 -41.92 -5.68
CA ALA A 235 -9.62 -41.07 -6.07
C ALA A 235 -10.05 -41.31 -7.52
N GLY A 236 -9.17 -41.78 -8.40
CA GLY A 236 -9.49 -42.10 -9.78
C GLY A 236 -9.19 -40.98 -10.78
N LEU A 237 -8.46 -39.94 -10.36
CA LEU A 237 -8.08 -38.79 -11.17
C LEU A 237 -7.16 -39.19 -12.35
N ASP A 238 -6.29 -40.19 -12.14
CA ASP A 238 -5.25 -40.61 -13.09
C ASP A 238 -5.60 -41.84 -13.97
N VAL A 239 -6.83 -42.37 -13.87
CA VAL A 239 -7.23 -43.65 -14.49
C VAL A 239 -7.08 -43.65 -16.01
N ASP A 240 -7.37 -42.53 -16.65
CA ASP A 240 -7.27 -42.35 -18.10
C ASP A 240 -5.92 -41.75 -18.54
N GLY A 241 -4.94 -41.70 -17.63
CA GLY A 241 -3.59 -41.19 -17.86
C GLY A 241 -3.45 -39.66 -17.85
N PRO A 242 -2.21 -39.16 -17.82
CA PRO A 242 -1.91 -37.73 -17.80
C PRO A 242 -2.25 -37.01 -19.12
N ARG A 243 -2.67 -35.74 -19.03
CA ARG A 243 -2.91 -34.79 -20.12
C ARG A 243 -2.11 -33.50 -19.89
N TYR A 244 -2.22 -32.51 -20.76
CA TYR A 244 -1.56 -31.20 -20.59
C TYR A 244 -2.49 -30.22 -19.86
N GLY A 245 -2.76 -30.47 -18.58
CA GLY A 245 -3.69 -29.68 -17.78
C GLY A 245 -3.20 -28.25 -17.50
N LEU A 246 -4.13 -27.29 -17.53
CA LEU A 246 -3.92 -25.88 -17.23
C LEU A 246 -4.93 -25.38 -16.19
N GLY A 247 -6.02 -24.72 -16.61
CA GLY A 247 -7.06 -24.24 -15.70
C GLY A 247 -7.84 -25.37 -15.04
N ALA A 248 -8.23 -25.16 -13.78
CA ALA A 248 -9.11 -26.05 -13.04
C ALA A 248 -10.07 -25.24 -12.18
N THR A 249 -11.30 -25.71 -12.04
CA THR A 249 -12.28 -25.10 -11.13
C THR A 249 -13.27 -26.15 -10.64
N PHE A 250 -13.78 -25.95 -9.42
CA PHE A 250 -14.81 -26.77 -8.81
C PHE A 250 -16.18 -26.12 -9.01
N VAL A 251 -17.17 -26.92 -9.42
CA VAL A 251 -18.53 -26.47 -9.72
C VAL A 251 -19.52 -27.62 -9.50
N ASP A 252 -20.60 -27.37 -8.77
CA ASP A 252 -21.70 -28.33 -8.59
C ASP A 252 -22.59 -28.27 -9.85
N VAL A 253 -22.36 -29.15 -10.83
CA VAL A 253 -23.04 -29.05 -12.14
C VAL A 253 -24.43 -29.67 -12.15
N ASP A 254 -24.72 -30.60 -11.24
CA ASP A 254 -25.98 -31.32 -11.18
C ASP A 254 -26.86 -30.96 -9.97
N HIS A 255 -26.37 -30.07 -9.11
CA HIS A 255 -27.02 -29.57 -7.89
C HIS A 255 -27.31 -30.65 -6.85
N ASP A 256 -26.45 -31.67 -6.76
CA ASP A 256 -26.57 -32.69 -5.73
C ASP A 256 -25.87 -32.31 -4.40
N GLY A 257 -25.10 -31.21 -4.42
CA GLY A 257 -24.48 -30.57 -3.26
C GLY A 257 -23.00 -30.90 -3.07
N ASP A 258 -22.44 -31.84 -3.83
CA ASP A 258 -20.99 -31.96 -3.99
C ASP A 258 -20.51 -31.22 -5.25
N ARG A 259 -19.24 -30.83 -5.27
CA ARG A 259 -18.68 -30.04 -6.38
C ARG A 259 -17.87 -30.95 -7.28
N ASP A 260 -18.14 -30.85 -8.57
CA ASP A 260 -17.45 -31.53 -9.64
C ASP A 260 -16.22 -30.74 -10.10
N LEU A 261 -15.25 -31.43 -10.70
CA LEU A 261 -13.99 -30.82 -11.12
C LEU A 261 -13.92 -30.69 -12.64
N LEU A 262 -13.86 -29.46 -13.14
CA LEU A 262 -13.54 -29.15 -14.54
C LEU A 262 -12.03 -28.88 -14.68
N VAL A 263 -11.38 -29.52 -15.65
CA VAL A 263 -9.97 -29.30 -16.00
C VAL A 263 -9.84 -29.01 -17.49
N ALA A 264 -9.31 -27.83 -17.82
CA ALA A 264 -8.96 -27.45 -19.18
C ALA A 264 -7.61 -28.05 -19.58
N ASN A 265 -7.54 -28.63 -20.78
CA ASN A 265 -6.36 -29.32 -21.29
C ASN A 265 -5.84 -28.69 -22.58
N ASP A 266 -4.55 -28.38 -22.63
CA ASP A 266 -3.93 -27.84 -23.84
C ASP A 266 -3.71 -28.93 -24.90
N THR A 267 -4.34 -28.75 -26.05
CA THR A 267 -4.31 -29.62 -27.23
C THR A 267 -4.95 -30.99 -27.06
N ASP A 268 -5.35 -31.38 -25.85
CA ASP A 268 -6.02 -32.64 -25.55
C ASP A 268 -7.43 -32.35 -25.02
N PRO A 269 -8.41 -33.26 -25.16
CA PRO A 269 -9.76 -32.96 -24.71
C PRO A 269 -9.86 -32.57 -23.22
N ASP A 270 -10.72 -31.62 -22.92
CA ASP A 270 -11.03 -31.20 -21.55
C ASP A 270 -11.64 -32.35 -20.72
N ARG A 271 -11.61 -32.21 -19.40
CA ARG A 271 -12.16 -33.20 -18.45
C ARG A 271 -13.16 -32.57 -17.51
N LEU A 272 -14.26 -33.27 -17.28
CA LEU A 272 -15.20 -33.03 -16.20
C LEU A 272 -15.27 -34.30 -15.36
N TYR A 273 -14.89 -34.20 -14.10
CA TYR A 273 -14.95 -35.31 -13.16
C TYR A 273 -16.18 -35.14 -12.27
N ARG A 274 -17.10 -36.11 -12.35
CA ARG A 274 -18.17 -36.20 -11.36
C ARG A 274 -17.58 -36.58 -10.01
N ASN A 275 -18.01 -35.88 -8.97
CA ASN A 275 -17.70 -36.24 -7.60
C ASN A 275 -18.65 -37.36 -7.14
N ASP A 276 -18.08 -38.55 -6.90
CA ASP A 276 -18.79 -39.73 -6.37
C ASP A 276 -18.27 -40.04 -4.94
N SER A 277 -17.73 -39.03 -4.25
CA SER A 277 -17.03 -39.19 -2.97
C SER A 277 -17.99 -39.57 -1.84
N THR A 278 -17.41 -40.10 -0.76
CA THR A 278 -18.11 -40.30 0.50
C THR A 278 -17.28 -39.70 1.63
N PRO A 279 -17.87 -39.30 2.76
CA PRO A 279 -17.14 -38.70 3.89
C PRO A 279 -15.82 -39.41 4.22
N GLY A 280 -14.69 -38.73 4.01
CA GLY A 280 -13.33 -39.23 4.25
C GLY A 280 -12.76 -40.17 3.18
N HIS A 281 -13.38 -40.25 2.00
CA HIS A 281 -12.91 -41.05 0.86
C HIS A 281 -13.27 -40.37 -0.47
N ALA A 282 -12.29 -39.69 -1.05
CA ALA A 282 -12.40 -39.06 -2.36
C ALA A 282 -12.62 -40.09 -3.50
N ARG A 283 -13.49 -39.75 -4.44
CA ARG A 283 -13.76 -40.51 -5.67
C ARG A 283 -14.22 -39.57 -6.78
N LEU A 284 -13.39 -39.42 -7.80
CA LEU A 284 -13.65 -38.61 -9.00
C LEU A 284 -13.77 -39.52 -10.22
N VAL A 285 -14.79 -39.30 -11.05
CA VAL A 285 -15.06 -40.10 -12.25
C VAL A 285 -15.13 -39.20 -13.48
N ASP A 286 -14.18 -39.36 -14.41
CA ASP A 286 -14.19 -38.63 -15.69
C ASP A 286 -15.46 -39.00 -16.49
N VAL A 287 -16.33 -38.02 -16.68
CA VAL A 287 -17.59 -38.12 -17.43
C VAL A 287 -17.61 -37.25 -18.67
N ALA A 288 -16.55 -36.48 -18.97
CA ALA A 288 -16.54 -35.40 -19.95
C ALA A 288 -17.15 -35.80 -21.31
N SER A 289 -16.71 -36.93 -21.86
CA SER A 289 -17.17 -37.44 -23.15
C SER A 289 -18.60 -37.99 -23.13
N ALA A 290 -19.05 -38.49 -21.97
CA ALA A 290 -20.42 -38.96 -21.80
C ALA A 290 -21.41 -37.79 -21.73
N VAL A 291 -20.94 -36.61 -21.33
CA VAL A 291 -21.77 -35.43 -21.05
C VAL A 291 -21.60 -34.30 -22.06
N GLY A 292 -20.62 -34.38 -22.98
CA GLY A 292 -20.41 -33.38 -24.04
C GLY A 292 -19.52 -32.20 -23.66
N VAL A 293 -18.61 -32.39 -22.70
CA VAL A 293 -17.66 -31.38 -22.21
C VAL A 293 -16.22 -31.66 -22.67
N ASP A 294 -15.97 -32.75 -23.41
CA ASP A 294 -14.66 -33.12 -23.96
C ASP A 294 -14.28 -32.31 -25.22
N ASP A 295 -14.30 -30.97 -25.15
CA ASP A 295 -13.84 -30.08 -26.23
C ASP A 295 -12.37 -30.37 -26.55
N ASP A 296 -12.01 -30.53 -27.83
CA ASP A 296 -10.66 -30.90 -28.29
C ASP A 296 -9.77 -29.70 -28.65
N GLY A 297 -10.18 -28.50 -28.21
CA GLY A 297 -9.41 -27.26 -28.31
C GLY A 297 -8.12 -27.25 -27.49
N SER A 298 -7.41 -26.13 -27.54
CA SER A 298 -6.32 -25.84 -26.61
C SER A 298 -6.87 -25.13 -25.38
N GLY A 299 -7.47 -25.90 -24.48
CA GLY A 299 -8.08 -25.41 -23.26
C GLY A 299 -7.04 -24.77 -22.33
N MET A 300 -7.29 -23.55 -21.88
CA MET A 300 -6.36 -22.80 -21.02
C MET A 300 -6.99 -22.34 -19.71
N GLY A 301 -7.95 -21.42 -19.75
CA GLY A 301 -8.66 -20.91 -18.58
C GLY A 301 -10.08 -21.47 -18.45
N THR A 302 -10.55 -21.63 -17.21
CA THR A 302 -11.87 -22.20 -16.89
C THR A 302 -12.71 -21.22 -16.09
N ALA A 303 -14.00 -21.07 -16.41
CA ALA A 303 -14.96 -20.35 -15.58
C ALA A 303 -16.33 -21.01 -15.62
N SER A 304 -17.17 -20.67 -14.64
CA SER A 304 -18.58 -21.05 -14.61
C SER A 304 -19.45 -19.88 -14.15
N GLY A 305 -20.72 -19.88 -14.57
CA GLY A 305 -21.69 -18.88 -14.15
C GLY A 305 -23.08 -19.16 -14.72
N ASP A 306 -24.11 -18.61 -14.10
CA ASP A 306 -25.52 -18.75 -14.52
C ASP A 306 -25.84 -17.62 -15.51
N LEU A 307 -25.47 -17.83 -16.79
CA LEU A 307 -25.51 -16.79 -17.82
C LEU A 307 -26.92 -16.52 -18.35
N ASP A 308 -27.83 -17.50 -18.25
CA ASP A 308 -29.22 -17.34 -18.69
C ASP A 308 -30.24 -17.17 -17.55
N GLY A 309 -29.79 -17.27 -16.29
CA GLY A 309 -30.59 -17.04 -15.09
C GLY A 309 -31.56 -18.18 -14.78
N ASP A 310 -31.31 -19.39 -15.29
CA ASP A 310 -32.12 -20.58 -15.01
C ASP A 310 -31.72 -21.29 -13.72
N GLY A 311 -30.63 -20.85 -13.09
CA GLY A 311 -30.09 -21.35 -11.84
C GLY A 311 -29.02 -22.42 -12.00
N MET A 312 -28.80 -22.96 -13.21
CA MET A 312 -27.74 -23.90 -13.57
C MET A 312 -26.52 -23.14 -14.10
N ALA A 313 -25.32 -23.65 -13.86
CA ALA A 313 -24.11 -22.99 -14.33
C ALA A 313 -23.73 -23.46 -15.76
N GLU A 314 -23.49 -22.51 -16.65
CA GLU A 314 -22.71 -22.73 -17.88
C GLU A 314 -21.23 -22.93 -17.55
N LEU A 315 -20.56 -23.77 -18.34
CA LEU A 315 -19.11 -23.96 -18.26
C LEU A 315 -18.41 -23.30 -19.46
N LEU A 316 -17.36 -22.52 -19.19
CA LEU A 316 -16.59 -21.82 -20.20
C LEU A 316 -15.12 -22.24 -20.15
N VAL A 317 -14.55 -22.51 -21.34
CA VAL A 317 -13.13 -22.80 -21.50
C VAL A 317 -12.54 -21.92 -22.62
N THR A 318 -11.44 -21.23 -22.32
CA THR A 318 -10.72 -20.43 -23.31
C THR A 318 -9.80 -21.31 -24.16
N ASN A 319 -9.71 -20.97 -25.46
CA ASN A 319 -9.08 -21.78 -26.50
C ASN A 319 -8.15 -20.94 -27.40
N MET A 320 -7.32 -21.60 -28.22
CA MET A 320 -6.32 -20.95 -29.07
C MET A 320 -6.81 -20.66 -30.50
N GLY A 321 -6.66 -19.41 -30.93
CA GLY A 321 -6.72 -19.01 -32.34
C GLY A 321 -8.07 -19.31 -32.98
N GLU A 322 -8.09 -20.18 -33.99
CA GLU A 322 -9.31 -20.51 -34.76
C GLU A 322 -10.21 -21.55 -34.07
N GLN A 323 -9.82 -22.07 -32.89
CA GLN A 323 -10.53 -23.16 -32.21
C GLN A 323 -11.86 -22.72 -31.55
N ARG A 324 -12.08 -21.40 -31.41
CA ARG A 324 -13.20 -20.78 -30.65
C ARG A 324 -13.23 -21.21 -29.18
N HIS A 325 -13.62 -20.30 -28.29
CA HIS A 325 -13.81 -20.65 -26.88
C HIS A 325 -15.03 -21.57 -26.74
N ALA A 326 -14.97 -22.48 -25.77
CA ALA A 326 -16.06 -23.41 -25.47
C ALA A 326 -17.07 -22.73 -24.53
N LEU A 327 -18.35 -23.00 -24.78
CA LEU A 327 -19.46 -22.61 -23.91
C LEU A 327 -20.40 -23.82 -23.86
N HIS A 328 -20.37 -24.52 -22.74
CA HIS A 328 -21.18 -25.70 -22.49
C HIS A 328 -22.43 -25.29 -21.72
N GLN A 329 -23.59 -25.44 -22.36
CA GLN A 329 -24.88 -25.15 -21.77
C GLN A 329 -25.50 -26.44 -21.21
N PRO A 330 -25.95 -26.48 -19.94
CA PRO A 330 -26.64 -27.63 -19.38
C PRO A 330 -27.99 -27.86 -20.07
N GLU A 331 -28.36 -29.13 -20.29
CA GLU A 331 -29.66 -29.50 -20.82
C GLU A 331 -30.69 -29.56 -19.70
N ALA A 332 -31.69 -28.67 -19.70
CA ALA A 332 -32.75 -28.61 -18.69
C ALA A 332 -33.52 -29.93 -18.44
N ALA A 333 -33.48 -30.89 -19.37
CA ALA A 333 -34.15 -32.19 -19.23
C ALA A 333 -33.31 -33.26 -18.53
N GLU A 334 -31.97 -33.10 -18.50
CA GLU A 334 -31.00 -34.05 -17.95
C GLU A 334 -29.82 -33.24 -17.38
N PRO A 335 -29.76 -32.95 -16.06
CA PRO A 335 -28.77 -32.04 -15.46
C PRO A 335 -27.30 -32.37 -15.76
N TRP A 336 -27.02 -33.63 -16.09
CA TRP A 336 -25.70 -34.13 -16.45
C TRP A 336 -25.33 -33.99 -17.92
N ALA A 337 -26.20 -33.49 -18.80
CA ALA A 337 -25.90 -33.40 -20.24
C ALA A 337 -25.64 -31.95 -20.65
N PHE A 338 -24.59 -31.73 -21.44
CA PHE A 338 -24.21 -30.43 -21.98
C PHE A 338 -24.25 -30.40 -23.50
N VAL A 339 -24.58 -29.23 -24.04
CA VAL A 339 -24.53 -28.93 -25.46
C VAL A 339 -23.70 -27.67 -25.73
N ASP A 340 -23.24 -27.51 -26.96
CA ASP A 340 -22.61 -26.27 -27.41
C ASP A 340 -23.62 -25.11 -27.36
N GLY A 341 -23.47 -24.24 -26.37
CA GLY A 341 -24.38 -23.12 -26.13
C GLY A 341 -24.09 -21.89 -26.99
N ARG A 342 -22.97 -21.83 -27.73
CA ARG A 342 -22.55 -20.62 -28.47
C ARG A 342 -23.64 -20.06 -29.40
N ALA A 343 -24.37 -20.94 -30.07
CA ALA A 343 -25.47 -20.53 -30.94
C ALA A 343 -26.69 -20.04 -30.16
N THR A 344 -27.01 -20.68 -29.02
CA THR A 344 -28.12 -20.31 -28.13
C THR A 344 -27.87 -18.95 -27.48
N PHE A 345 -26.64 -18.73 -27.01
CA PHE A 345 -26.19 -17.48 -26.39
C PHE A 345 -25.81 -16.38 -27.40
N GLY A 346 -26.07 -16.56 -28.70
CA GLY A 346 -25.86 -15.50 -29.70
C GLY A 346 -24.40 -15.19 -30.06
N VAL A 347 -23.44 -16.03 -29.66
CA VAL A 347 -21.99 -15.88 -29.86
C VAL A 347 -21.37 -17.03 -30.67
N PRO A 348 -21.85 -17.37 -31.89
CA PRO A 348 -21.34 -18.51 -32.66
C PRO A 348 -19.85 -18.43 -33.04
N ALA A 349 -19.24 -17.24 -32.98
CA ALA A 349 -17.83 -16.98 -33.23
C ALA A 349 -17.06 -16.62 -31.94
N PHE A 350 -17.49 -17.13 -30.78
CA PHE A 350 -16.88 -16.83 -29.48
C PHE A 350 -15.36 -17.06 -29.50
N GLY A 351 -14.58 -15.99 -29.32
CA GLY A 351 -13.12 -16.02 -29.37
C GLY A 351 -12.46 -16.34 -30.73
N GLU A 352 -13.20 -16.38 -31.84
CA GLU A 352 -12.64 -16.81 -33.14
C GLU A 352 -11.48 -15.92 -33.61
N GLY A 353 -10.32 -16.53 -33.88
CA GLY A 353 -9.11 -15.86 -34.35
C GLY A 353 -8.24 -15.25 -33.25
N LEU A 354 -8.61 -15.43 -31.97
CA LEU A 354 -7.89 -14.93 -30.80
C LEU A 354 -7.42 -16.08 -29.91
N THR A 355 -6.30 -15.89 -29.20
CA THR A 355 -5.80 -16.86 -28.22
C THR A 355 -6.23 -16.38 -26.84
N GLY A 356 -7.24 -17.03 -26.25
CA GLY A 356 -7.77 -16.68 -24.94
C GLY A 356 -7.01 -17.35 -23.80
N TRP A 357 -6.85 -16.66 -22.68
CA TRP A 357 -6.20 -17.18 -21.47
C TRP A 357 -7.14 -17.00 -20.28
N GLY A 358 -6.95 -15.96 -19.47
CA GLY A 358 -7.84 -15.66 -18.35
C GLY A 358 -9.25 -15.25 -18.79
N ILE A 359 -10.23 -15.64 -17.99
CA ILE A 359 -11.66 -15.42 -18.20
C ILE A 359 -12.33 -15.14 -16.84
N GLY A 360 -13.11 -14.07 -16.77
CA GLY A 360 -13.90 -13.70 -15.58
C GLY A 360 -15.39 -13.66 -15.91
N VAL A 361 -16.23 -14.06 -14.95
CA VAL A 361 -17.70 -14.10 -15.07
C VAL A 361 -18.36 -13.34 -13.91
N VAL A 362 -18.83 -12.14 -14.19
CA VAL A 362 -19.43 -11.24 -13.20
C VAL A 362 -20.34 -10.22 -13.90
N ASP A 363 -21.40 -9.80 -13.23
CA ASP A 363 -22.27 -8.70 -13.68
C ASP A 363 -21.58 -7.33 -13.46
N LEU A 364 -20.96 -6.79 -14.52
CA LEU A 364 -20.18 -5.56 -14.54
C LEU A 364 -21.05 -4.30 -14.64
N ASP A 365 -22.26 -4.39 -15.20
CA ASP A 365 -23.20 -3.27 -15.29
C ASP A 365 -24.34 -3.31 -14.25
N ALA A 366 -24.32 -4.34 -13.42
CA ALA A 366 -25.29 -4.65 -12.37
C ALA A 366 -26.73 -4.75 -12.88
N ASP A 367 -26.95 -5.17 -14.12
CA ASP A 367 -28.28 -5.27 -14.72
C ASP A 367 -29.07 -6.53 -14.31
N GLY A 368 -28.41 -7.46 -13.62
CA GLY A 368 -28.95 -8.75 -13.18
C GLY A 368 -28.55 -9.92 -14.07
N HIS A 369 -27.67 -9.73 -15.06
CA HIS A 369 -27.14 -10.78 -15.92
C HIS A 369 -25.60 -10.81 -15.86
N ASP A 370 -25.03 -12.00 -15.72
CA ASP A 370 -23.57 -12.14 -15.67
C ASP A 370 -22.94 -11.83 -17.03
N ASP A 371 -21.85 -11.05 -16.99
CA ASP A 371 -21.03 -10.71 -18.15
C ASP A 371 -19.77 -11.57 -18.20
N VAL A 372 -19.14 -11.64 -19.37
CA VAL A 372 -17.89 -12.39 -19.57
C VAL A 372 -16.80 -11.45 -20.09
N LEU A 373 -15.65 -11.42 -19.42
CA LEU A 373 -14.44 -10.73 -19.90
C LEU A 373 -13.33 -11.74 -20.16
N VAL A 374 -12.73 -11.70 -21.35
CA VAL A 374 -11.65 -12.60 -21.76
C VAL A 374 -10.38 -11.82 -22.08
N GLY A 375 -9.28 -12.23 -21.45
CA GLY A 375 -7.92 -11.79 -21.75
C GLY A 375 -7.33 -12.58 -22.90
N HIS A 376 -6.88 -11.89 -23.96
CA HIS A 376 -6.26 -12.53 -25.12
C HIS A 376 -4.79 -12.14 -25.29
N GLY A 377 -4.01 -13.03 -25.90
CA GLY A 377 -2.62 -12.77 -26.24
C GLY A 377 -2.00 -13.92 -27.02
N ALA A 378 -1.50 -13.65 -28.24
CA ALA A 378 -0.82 -14.67 -29.01
C ALA A 378 0.52 -15.07 -28.36
N ILE A 379 1.07 -16.21 -28.75
CA ILE A 379 2.25 -16.80 -28.13
C ILE A 379 3.55 -16.23 -28.76
N PRO A 380 4.40 -15.49 -28.01
CA PRO A 380 5.57 -14.80 -28.56
C PRO A 380 6.78 -15.75 -28.77
N MET A 381 6.77 -16.51 -29.87
CA MET A 381 7.81 -17.47 -30.24
C MET A 381 9.09 -16.81 -30.81
N GLY A 382 9.81 -16.04 -29.98
CA GLY A 382 11.03 -15.32 -30.39
C GLY A 382 10.76 -14.14 -31.33
N THR A 383 9.51 -13.66 -31.36
CA THR A 383 9.06 -12.43 -32.03
C THR A 383 8.84 -11.34 -31.00
N ASP A 384 8.97 -10.08 -31.40
CA ASP A 384 8.63 -8.93 -30.54
C ASP A 384 7.22 -9.11 -29.93
N PRO A 385 7.08 -9.19 -28.59
CA PRO A 385 5.79 -9.37 -27.91
C PRO A 385 4.76 -8.32 -28.32
N ALA A 386 5.18 -7.11 -28.70
CA ALA A 386 4.26 -6.08 -29.19
C ALA A 386 3.48 -6.50 -30.45
N THR A 387 3.99 -7.46 -31.22
CA THR A 387 3.32 -7.98 -32.42
C THR A 387 2.34 -9.13 -32.13
N THR A 388 2.38 -9.70 -30.93
CA THR A 388 1.49 -10.77 -30.47
C THR A 388 0.37 -10.29 -29.56
N ALA A 389 0.37 -9.00 -29.19
CA ALA A 389 -0.65 -8.39 -28.35
C ALA A 389 -2.04 -8.39 -29.02
N GLN A 390 -3.06 -8.82 -28.28
CA GLN A 390 -4.45 -8.97 -28.71
C GLN A 390 -5.39 -8.16 -27.79
N PRO A 391 -6.62 -7.83 -28.23
CA PRO A 391 -7.54 -7.03 -27.43
C PRO A 391 -8.12 -7.84 -26.25
N LEU A 392 -8.50 -7.15 -25.18
CA LEU A 392 -9.45 -7.66 -24.20
C LEU A 392 -10.86 -7.58 -24.80
N LEU A 393 -11.70 -8.60 -24.62
CA LEU A 393 -13.09 -8.58 -25.07
C LEU A 393 -14.04 -8.81 -23.91
N ALA A 394 -15.10 -8.00 -23.87
CA ALA A 394 -16.24 -8.20 -22.99
C ALA A 394 -17.49 -8.63 -23.77
N TYR A 395 -18.30 -9.47 -23.16
CA TYR A 395 -19.57 -9.97 -23.65
C TYR A 395 -20.62 -9.66 -22.58
N ALA A 396 -21.53 -8.74 -22.89
CA ALA A 396 -22.58 -8.35 -21.98
C ALA A 396 -23.66 -9.44 -21.91
N GLY A 397 -24.05 -9.82 -20.70
CA GLY A 397 -25.20 -10.66 -20.38
C GLY A 397 -26.50 -9.97 -20.79
N THR A 398 -27.47 -10.75 -21.26
CA THR A 398 -28.81 -10.25 -21.55
C THR A 398 -29.81 -11.40 -21.39
N SER A 399 -31.09 -11.07 -21.28
CA SER A 399 -32.19 -12.07 -21.34
C SER A 399 -32.20 -12.96 -22.61
N GLY A 400 -31.40 -12.63 -23.63
CA GLY A 400 -31.27 -13.37 -24.89
C GLY A 400 -29.92 -14.04 -25.09
N GLY A 401 -29.09 -14.13 -24.05
CA GLY A 401 -27.72 -14.65 -24.09
C GLY A 401 -26.67 -13.54 -24.08
N LEU A 402 -25.49 -13.82 -24.64
CA LEU A 402 -24.35 -12.92 -24.63
C LEU A 402 -24.30 -12.01 -25.87
N ARG A 403 -23.84 -10.77 -25.68
CA ARG A 403 -23.61 -9.82 -26.77
C ARG A 403 -22.23 -9.18 -26.65
N VAL A 404 -21.46 -9.23 -27.73
CA VAL A 404 -20.17 -8.52 -27.81
C VAL A 404 -20.34 -7.02 -27.49
N VAL A 405 -19.48 -6.53 -26.60
CA VAL A 405 -19.39 -5.11 -26.24
C VAL A 405 -18.39 -4.42 -27.19
N ASP A 406 -18.85 -4.06 -28.38
CA ASP A 406 -18.01 -3.40 -29.40
C ASP A 406 -17.58 -1.98 -28.94
N GLY A 407 -16.32 -1.84 -28.49
CA GLY A 407 -15.70 -0.58 -28.01
C GLY A 407 -16.38 0.03 -26.78
N GLY A 408 -17.32 -0.70 -26.18
CA GLY A 408 -18.45 -0.14 -25.46
C GLY A 408 -18.44 -0.33 -23.96
N TRP A 409 -17.26 -0.35 -23.32
CA TRP A 409 -17.02 -0.17 -21.88
C TRP A 409 -15.61 0.41 -21.64
N GLY A 410 -15.06 1.20 -22.57
CA GLY A 410 -13.72 1.80 -22.42
C GLY A 410 -12.54 0.91 -22.81
N LEU A 411 -12.74 -0.39 -23.07
CA LEU A 411 -11.67 -1.35 -23.40
C LEU A 411 -10.81 -0.97 -24.62
N ASP A 412 -11.34 -0.22 -25.59
CA ASP A 412 -10.54 0.29 -26.73
C ASP A 412 -9.40 1.22 -26.28
N ALA A 413 -9.58 1.93 -25.16
CA ALA A 413 -8.58 2.84 -24.61
C ALA A 413 -7.47 2.09 -23.83
N VAL A 414 -7.79 0.91 -23.31
CA VAL A 414 -6.83 0.01 -22.63
C VAL A 414 -5.81 -0.52 -23.65
N GLY A 415 -6.28 -0.88 -24.85
CA GLY A 415 -5.42 -1.27 -25.96
C GLY A 415 -5.27 -2.79 -26.09
N ARG A 416 -4.07 -3.24 -26.47
CA ARG A 416 -3.79 -4.66 -26.79
C ARG A 416 -2.66 -5.17 -25.90
N HIS A 417 -2.85 -6.38 -25.39
CA HIS A 417 -1.97 -6.99 -24.39
C HIS A 417 -1.62 -8.43 -24.77
N ASN A 418 -0.51 -8.93 -24.24
CA ASN A 418 -0.23 -10.37 -24.20
C ASN A 418 -0.78 -10.96 -22.90
N ALA A 419 -2.10 -10.88 -22.73
CA ALA A 419 -2.77 -11.26 -21.49
C ALA A 419 -2.57 -12.75 -21.15
N ARG A 420 -2.48 -13.06 -19.86
CA ARG A 420 -2.40 -14.40 -19.26
C ARG A 420 -3.40 -14.49 -18.10
N GLY A 421 -2.94 -14.33 -16.86
CA GLY A 421 -3.80 -14.31 -15.68
C GLY A 421 -4.80 -13.16 -15.74
N THR A 422 -6.05 -13.46 -15.40
CA THR A 422 -7.14 -12.49 -15.24
C THR A 422 -7.93 -12.91 -14.01
N ALA A 423 -8.29 -11.96 -13.14
CA ALA A 423 -9.18 -12.24 -12.02
C ALA A 423 -10.07 -11.03 -11.72
N VAL A 424 -11.28 -11.29 -11.23
CA VAL A 424 -12.25 -10.28 -10.83
C VAL A 424 -12.19 -10.05 -9.32
N ALA A 425 -12.29 -8.79 -8.90
CA ALA A 425 -12.56 -8.39 -7.51
C ALA A 425 -13.23 -7.03 -7.47
N ASP A 426 -13.95 -6.73 -6.40
CA ASP A 426 -14.19 -5.33 -6.03
C ASP A 426 -13.08 -4.92 -5.05
N TYR A 427 -12.00 -4.36 -5.59
CA TYR A 427 -10.80 -4.09 -4.80
C TYR A 427 -10.96 -2.85 -3.94
N ASP A 428 -11.82 -1.90 -4.33
CA ASP A 428 -12.01 -0.64 -3.62
C ASP A 428 -13.28 -0.62 -2.72
N ASN A 429 -13.98 -1.76 -2.65
CA ASN A 429 -15.17 -2.01 -1.85
C ASN A 429 -16.37 -1.11 -2.19
N ASP A 430 -16.45 -0.56 -3.41
CA ASP A 430 -17.54 0.33 -3.83
C ASP A 430 -18.78 -0.41 -4.40
N GLY A 431 -18.66 -1.72 -4.58
CA GLY A 431 -19.67 -2.64 -5.09
C GLY A 431 -19.69 -2.78 -6.61
N ASP A 432 -18.76 -2.12 -7.31
CA ASP A 432 -18.52 -2.29 -8.75
C ASP A 432 -17.39 -3.32 -8.91
N PRO A 433 -17.59 -4.42 -9.66
CA PRO A 433 -16.51 -5.38 -9.86
C PRO A 433 -15.48 -4.83 -10.85
N ASP A 434 -14.20 -4.98 -10.49
CA ASP A 434 -13.01 -4.61 -11.24
C ASP A 434 -12.29 -5.85 -11.79
N VAL A 435 -11.37 -5.63 -12.73
CA VAL A 435 -10.65 -6.73 -13.39
C VAL A 435 -9.16 -6.46 -13.47
N VAL A 436 -8.35 -7.34 -12.90
CA VAL A 436 -6.89 -7.30 -13.06
C VAL A 436 -6.45 -8.22 -14.20
N VAL A 437 -5.45 -7.81 -14.97
CA VAL A 437 -4.86 -8.59 -16.06
C VAL A 437 -3.33 -8.58 -15.96
N VAL A 438 -2.73 -9.77 -15.98
CA VAL A 438 -1.28 -9.98 -16.06
C VAL A 438 -0.88 -10.23 -17.51
N GLY A 439 -0.02 -9.39 -18.06
CA GLY A 439 0.55 -9.56 -19.40
C GLY A 439 1.99 -10.07 -19.38
N VAL A 440 2.36 -10.97 -20.30
CA VAL A 440 3.76 -11.47 -20.36
C VAL A 440 4.70 -10.36 -20.78
N GLY A 441 5.56 -9.94 -19.85
CA GLY A 441 6.56 -8.91 -20.10
C GLY A 441 5.94 -7.52 -20.25
N GLU A 442 4.76 -7.30 -19.70
CA GLU A 442 4.03 -6.04 -19.70
C GLU A 442 3.82 -5.55 -18.26
N PRO A 443 3.60 -4.24 -18.05
CA PRO A 443 3.04 -3.72 -16.79
C PRO A 443 1.70 -4.41 -16.47
N LEU A 444 1.34 -4.42 -15.18
CA LEU A 444 0.01 -4.82 -14.76
C LEU A 444 -1.05 -3.87 -15.32
N VAL A 445 -2.24 -4.43 -15.57
CA VAL A 445 -3.44 -3.67 -15.94
C VAL A 445 -4.49 -3.93 -14.87
N LEU A 446 -5.07 -2.87 -14.32
CA LEU A 446 -6.18 -2.96 -13.36
C LEU A 446 -7.32 -2.11 -13.89
N LEU A 447 -8.35 -2.77 -14.41
CA LEU A 447 -9.54 -2.16 -14.97
C LEU A 447 -10.51 -1.84 -13.85
N GLN A 448 -10.43 -0.62 -13.32
CA GLN A 448 -11.41 -0.12 -12.37
C GLN A 448 -12.74 0.17 -13.10
N ASN A 449 -13.84 -0.32 -12.55
CA ASN A 449 -15.17 -0.04 -13.03
C ASN A 449 -15.69 1.28 -12.44
N GLN A 450 -15.94 2.25 -13.31
CA GLN A 450 -16.27 3.63 -12.92
C GLN A 450 -17.77 3.91 -12.72
N GLY A 451 -18.56 2.85 -12.52
CA GLY A 451 -19.97 2.99 -12.21
C GLY A 451 -20.81 1.90 -12.83
N ARG A 452 -21.59 1.23 -11.98
CA ARG A 452 -22.67 0.31 -12.39
C ARG A 452 -24.00 1.00 -12.71
N GLY A 453 -24.76 0.43 -13.62
CA GLY A 453 -26.09 0.91 -14.04
C GLY A 453 -27.24 0.46 -13.13
N GLY A 454 -26.99 -0.49 -12.22
CA GLY A 454 -27.99 -1.09 -11.32
C GLY A 454 -27.57 -1.18 -9.85
N ALA A 455 -28.42 -1.80 -9.03
CA ALA A 455 -28.15 -2.05 -7.61
C ALA A 455 -27.23 -3.26 -7.45
N ALA A 456 -26.41 -3.28 -6.41
CA ALA A 456 -25.58 -4.44 -6.08
C ALA A 456 -25.80 -4.95 -4.66
N LEU A 457 -25.45 -6.21 -4.38
CA LEU A 457 -25.38 -6.77 -3.03
C LEU A 457 -24.16 -7.66 -2.92
N ARG A 458 -23.24 -7.35 -1.99
CA ARG A 458 -22.16 -8.26 -1.59
C ARG A 458 -22.65 -9.09 -0.40
N VAL A 459 -22.43 -10.39 -0.44
CA VAL A 459 -22.71 -11.32 0.67
C VAL A 459 -21.40 -11.93 1.13
N GLN A 460 -21.05 -11.76 2.40
CA GLN A 460 -19.82 -12.29 3.01
C GLN A 460 -20.19 -13.39 4.02
N PRO A 461 -20.14 -14.68 3.63
CA PRO A 461 -20.34 -15.77 4.57
C PRO A 461 -19.13 -15.92 5.50
N GLU A 462 -19.37 -16.23 6.77
CA GLU A 462 -18.32 -16.57 7.74
C GLU A 462 -17.40 -17.67 7.19
N GLY A 463 -16.08 -17.43 7.29
CA GLY A 463 -15.02 -18.31 6.82
C GLY A 463 -14.78 -18.31 5.31
N ARG A 464 -15.70 -17.75 4.50
CA ARG A 464 -15.57 -17.70 3.02
C ARG A 464 -15.14 -19.05 2.41
N GLN A 465 -15.63 -20.15 2.97
CA GLN A 465 -15.19 -21.50 2.62
C GLN A 465 -15.60 -21.84 1.17
N PRO A 466 -14.68 -22.32 0.31
CA PRO A 466 -15.02 -22.87 -1.00
C PRO A 466 -16.15 -23.90 -0.93
N GLY A 467 -17.06 -23.86 -1.90
CA GLY A 467 -18.29 -24.66 -1.92
C GLY A 467 -19.47 -24.04 -1.18
N THR A 468 -19.31 -22.91 -0.48
CA THR A 468 -20.43 -22.18 0.12
C THR A 468 -21.32 -21.56 -0.97
N ARG A 469 -22.59 -21.95 -1.02
CA ARG A 469 -23.58 -21.45 -1.98
C ARG A 469 -24.41 -20.32 -1.39
N VAL A 470 -24.51 -19.22 -2.13
CA VAL A 470 -25.34 -18.05 -1.80
C VAL A 470 -26.44 -17.91 -2.86
N VAL A 471 -27.69 -17.91 -2.42
CA VAL A 471 -28.88 -17.78 -3.27
C VAL A 471 -29.66 -16.52 -2.89
N VAL A 472 -29.83 -15.63 -3.86
CA VAL A 472 -30.56 -14.36 -3.74
C VAL A 472 -31.90 -14.51 -4.45
N THR A 473 -33.02 -14.36 -3.73
CA THR A 473 -34.37 -14.37 -4.32
C THR A 473 -34.96 -12.97 -4.34
N MET A 474 -35.34 -12.52 -5.53
CA MET A 474 -35.97 -11.22 -5.77
C MET A 474 -37.44 -11.20 -5.36
N ALA A 475 -38.03 -9.99 -5.28
CA ALA A 475 -39.44 -9.83 -4.93
C ALA A 475 -40.41 -10.42 -5.96
N ASP A 476 -40.02 -10.47 -7.24
CA ASP A 476 -40.79 -11.06 -8.33
C ASP A 476 -40.61 -12.59 -8.45
N GLY A 477 -39.73 -13.17 -7.62
CA GLY A 477 -39.44 -14.61 -7.58
C GLY A 477 -38.26 -15.04 -8.44
N THR A 478 -37.59 -14.13 -9.14
CA THR A 478 -36.34 -14.41 -9.86
C THR A 478 -35.24 -14.75 -8.85
N VAL A 479 -34.31 -15.63 -9.24
CA VAL A 479 -33.23 -16.11 -8.37
C VAL A 479 -31.89 -15.89 -9.06
N ALA A 480 -30.87 -15.53 -8.28
CA ALA A 480 -29.47 -15.56 -8.70
C ALA A 480 -28.68 -16.37 -7.66
N ALA A 481 -27.72 -17.17 -8.11
CA ALA A 481 -26.90 -17.99 -7.23
C ALA A 481 -25.42 -17.85 -7.56
N ARG A 482 -24.58 -17.83 -6.51
CA ARG A 482 -23.12 -17.87 -6.64
C ARG A 482 -22.55 -18.83 -5.61
N THR A 483 -21.44 -19.47 -5.97
CA THR A 483 -20.68 -20.35 -5.08
C THR A 483 -19.32 -19.73 -4.83
N VAL A 484 -18.84 -19.77 -3.58
CA VAL A 484 -17.47 -19.38 -3.27
C VAL A 484 -16.53 -20.42 -3.86
N THR A 485 -15.53 -20.00 -4.64
CA THR A 485 -14.56 -20.88 -5.30
C THR A 485 -13.14 -20.51 -4.89
N ALA A 486 -12.22 -21.47 -5.00
CA ALA A 486 -10.79 -21.24 -4.89
C ALA A 486 -10.09 -21.91 -6.08
N GLY A 487 -9.54 -21.10 -6.98
CA GLY A 487 -9.03 -21.54 -8.28
C GLY A 487 -10.07 -21.41 -9.40
N SER A 488 -9.73 -20.60 -10.40
CA SER A 488 -10.53 -20.37 -11.61
C SER A 488 -9.69 -19.62 -12.67
N SER A 489 -10.34 -19.18 -13.75
CA SER A 489 -9.74 -18.44 -14.85
C SER A 489 -8.50 -19.18 -15.37
N TYR A 490 -7.49 -18.45 -15.84
CA TYR A 490 -6.18 -19.00 -16.13
C TYR A 490 -5.27 -18.85 -14.91
N LEU A 491 -5.09 -19.96 -14.19
CA LEU A 491 -4.10 -20.13 -13.10
C LEU A 491 -4.23 -19.11 -11.96
N SER A 492 -5.45 -18.63 -11.70
CA SER A 492 -5.73 -17.45 -10.88
C SER A 492 -6.78 -17.77 -9.79
N THR A 493 -6.98 -16.85 -8.85
CA THR A 493 -8.06 -16.91 -7.86
C THR A 493 -8.80 -15.57 -7.83
N GLU A 494 -10.12 -15.61 -7.94
CA GLU A 494 -10.98 -14.41 -7.87
C GLU A 494 -11.31 -14.05 -6.42
N ASP A 495 -11.94 -12.88 -6.23
CA ASP A 495 -12.48 -12.46 -4.94
C ASP A 495 -13.48 -13.50 -4.38
N PRO A 496 -13.24 -14.06 -3.19
CA PRO A 496 -14.11 -15.10 -2.62
C PRO A 496 -15.41 -14.54 -2.01
N ARG A 497 -15.70 -13.24 -2.16
CA ARG A 497 -16.88 -12.56 -1.61
C ARG A 497 -17.97 -12.40 -2.69
N PRO A 498 -19.03 -13.23 -2.71
CA PRO A 498 -20.08 -13.16 -3.73
C PRO A 498 -20.70 -11.77 -3.88
N LEU A 499 -20.67 -11.26 -5.12
CA LEU A 499 -21.27 -9.98 -5.51
C LEU A 499 -22.38 -10.23 -6.54
N PHE A 500 -23.55 -9.65 -6.32
CA PHE A 500 -24.71 -9.80 -7.19
C PHE A 500 -25.13 -8.44 -7.75
N GLY A 501 -25.27 -8.33 -9.07
CA GLY A 501 -26.03 -7.26 -9.70
C GLY A 501 -27.53 -7.56 -9.64
N LEU A 502 -28.32 -6.53 -9.35
CA LEU A 502 -29.74 -6.66 -8.99
C LEU A 502 -30.64 -5.70 -9.79
N GLY A 503 -30.09 -5.09 -10.85
CA GLY A 503 -30.79 -4.18 -11.75
C GLY A 503 -31.45 -3.02 -11.01
N THR A 504 -32.77 -2.92 -11.11
CA THR A 504 -33.54 -1.83 -10.48
C THR A 504 -34.11 -2.18 -9.11
N ALA A 505 -33.74 -3.32 -8.53
CA ALA A 505 -34.21 -3.70 -7.21
C ALA A 505 -33.69 -2.73 -6.13
N ASP A 506 -34.56 -2.40 -5.18
CA ASP A 506 -34.18 -1.68 -3.95
C ASP A 506 -34.01 -2.63 -2.77
N ARG A 507 -34.60 -3.84 -2.86
CA ARG A 507 -34.54 -4.89 -1.85
C ARG A 507 -34.62 -6.28 -2.47
N VAL A 508 -33.98 -7.23 -1.81
CA VAL A 508 -34.06 -8.66 -2.04
C VAL A 508 -35.04 -9.28 -1.04
N ARG A 509 -35.82 -10.27 -1.48
CA ARG A 509 -36.79 -10.96 -0.62
C ARG A 509 -36.09 -11.88 0.39
N THR A 510 -35.17 -12.71 -0.07
CA THR A 510 -34.37 -13.60 0.78
C THR A 510 -32.94 -13.76 0.26
N VAL A 511 -31.99 -13.85 1.17
CA VAL A 511 -30.62 -14.35 0.93
C VAL A 511 -30.47 -15.63 1.72
N GLU A 512 -30.21 -16.74 1.04
CA GLU A 512 -29.92 -18.04 1.66
C GLU A 512 -28.43 -18.36 1.47
N VAL A 513 -27.74 -18.62 2.56
CA VAL A 513 -26.33 -19.04 2.58
C VAL A 513 -26.28 -20.48 3.07
N THR A 514 -25.71 -21.37 2.25
CA THR A 514 -25.56 -22.80 2.55
C THR A 514 -24.07 -23.17 2.48
N TRP A 515 -23.51 -23.59 3.60
CA TRP A 515 -22.10 -24.02 3.69
C TRP A 515 -21.95 -25.48 3.22
N PRO A 516 -20.71 -25.93 2.90
CA PRO A 516 -20.45 -27.28 2.40
C PRO A 516 -20.98 -28.43 3.27
N ASP A 517 -21.06 -28.24 4.59
CA ASP A 517 -21.59 -29.24 5.53
C ASP A 517 -23.13 -29.32 5.55
N GLY A 518 -23.81 -28.55 4.68
CA GLY A 518 -25.26 -28.45 4.57
C GLY A 518 -25.92 -27.55 5.62
N HIS A 519 -25.14 -26.88 6.47
CA HIS A 519 -25.68 -25.84 7.34
C HIS A 519 -26.21 -24.69 6.48
N SER A 520 -27.39 -24.14 6.81
CA SER A 520 -27.92 -22.99 6.08
C SER A 520 -28.54 -21.90 6.96
N VAL A 521 -28.41 -20.66 6.51
CA VAL A 521 -28.98 -19.46 7.11
C VAL A 521 -29.78 -18.71 6.07
N VAL A 522 -30.99 -18.28 6.42
CA VAL A 522 -31.85 -17.47 5.56
C VAL A 522 -32.07 -16.10 6.20
N VAL A 523 -31.76 -15.05 5.45
CA VAL A 523 -31.98 -13.65 5.82
C VAL A 523 -33.09 -13.08 4.94
N GLU A 524 -34.14 -12.54 5.54
CA GLU A 524 -35.28 -11.96 4.80
C GLU A 524 -35.13 -10.44 4.65
N ASP A 525 -35.71 -9.89 3.57
CA ASP A 525 -35.95 -8.45 3.40
C ASP A 525 -34.66 -7.59 3.43
N VAL A 526 -33.66 -7.98 2.63
CA VAL A 526 -32.33 -7.35 2.61
C VAL A 526 -32.33 -6.14 1.66
N PRO A 527 -31.92 -4.94 2.09
CA PRO A 527 -31.78 -3.79 1.20
C PRO A 527 -30.58 -3.96 0.24
N THR A 528 -30.71 -3.47 -0.99
CA THR A 528 -29.61 -3.43 -1.96
C THR A 528 -28.62 -2.29 -1.66
N ASP A 529 -27.53 -2.27 -2.42
CA ASP A 529 -26.38 -1.38 -2.31
C ASP A 529 -25.69 -1.49 -0.95
N ARG A 530 -25.48 -2.74 -0.51
CA ARG A 530 -24.93 -3.09 0.80
C ARG A 530 -23.96 -4.26 0.72
N VAL A 531 -23.14 -4.35 1.76
CA VAL A 531 -22.42 -5.56 2.15
C VAL A 531 -23.19 -6.22 3.29
N LEU A 532 -23.54 -7.49 3.12
CA LEU A 532 -24.22 -8.33 4.11
C LEU A 532 -23.24 -9.41 4.60
N GLU A 533 -22.78 -9.28 5.84
CA GLU A 533 -22.03 -10.35 6.53
C GLU A 533 -23.01 -11.33 7.19
N VAL A 534 -22.74 -12.63 7.06
CA VAL A 534 -23.61 -13.69 7.57
C VAL A 534 -22.79 -14.71 8.37
N GLY A 535 -23.03 -14.75 9.68
CA GLY A 535 -22.47 -15.75 10.59
C GLY A 535 -23.23 -17.07 10.55
N ARG A 536 -22.54 -18.17 10.83
CA ARG A 536 -23.12 -19.52 10.95
C ARG A 536 -24.12 -19.61 12.12
N ASP A 537 -24.01 -18.75 13.13
CA ASP A 537 -24.98 -18.68 14.23
C ASP A 537 -26.27 -17.89 13.86
N GLY A 538 -26.34 -17.38 12.63
CA GLY A 538 -27.43 -16.54 12.13
C GLY A 538 -27.27 -15.06 12.47
N SER A 539 -26.13 -14.63 13.02
CA SER A 539 -25.79 -13.22 13.15
C SER A 539 -25.62 -12.59 11.76
N THR A 540 -26.01 -11.32 11.66
CA THR A 540 -25.89 -10.56 10.40
C THR A 540 -25.41 -9.16 10.68
N VAL A 541 -24.47 -8.68 9.88
CA VAL A 541 -24.05 -7.27 9.90
C VAL A 541 -24.24 -6.68 8.50
N LEU A 542 -24.67 -5.42 8.45
CA LEU A 542 -25.01 -4.76 7.21
C LEU A 542 -24.29 -3.42 7.13
N HIS A 543 -23.46 -3.27 6.11
CA HIS A 543 -22.66 -2.07 5.86
C HIS A 543 -22.99 -1.49 4.49
N ARG A 544 -22.68 -0.21 4.29
CA ARG A 544 -22.71 0.38 2.95
C ARG A 544 -21.41 0.03 2.24
N PHE A 545 -21.49 -0.05 0.92
CA PHE A 545 -20.28 0.03 0.11
C PHE A 545 -19.53 1.34 0.39
N GLU A 546 -18.21 1.29 0.21
CA GLU A 546 -17.39 2.48 0.24
C GLU A 546 -17.80 3.44 -0.89
N PRO A 547 -17.61 4.76 -0.72
CA PRO A 547 -17.83 5.68 -1.81
C PRO A 547 -16.84 5.40 -2.94
N GLN A 548 -17.34 5.24 -4.16
CA GLN A 548 -16.53 5.11 -5.36
C GLN A 548 -15.41 6.15 -5.39
N ARG A 549 -14.17 5.66 -5.34
CA ARG A 549 -12.97 6.50 -5.43
C ARG A 549 -12.69 6.66 -6.91
N ASP A 550 -13.09 7.79 -7.48
CA ASP A 550 -12.93 8.07 -8.90
C ASP A 550 -11.45 8.29 -9.25
N VAL A 551 -10.67 7.21 -9.36
CA VAL A 551 -9.23 7.25 -9.70
C VAL A 551 -9.05 7.62 -11.18
N ALA A 552 -10.10 7.45 -12.02
CA ALA A 552 -10.14 7.93 -13.39
C ALA A 552 -10.77 9.29 -13.67
N ALA A 553 -10.99 10.10 -12.63
CA ALA A 553 -11.06 11.56 -12.77
C ALA A 553 -9.76 12.22 -13.29
N THR A 554 -8.77 11.43 -13.76
CA THR A 554 -7.59 11.88 -14.52
C THR A 554 -7.67 11.63 -16.02
N ALA A 555 -8.71 10.97 -16.56
CA ALA A 555 -9.17 11.29 -17.91
C ALA A 555 -9.93 12.64 -17.80
N VAL A 556 -9.18 13.72 -17.66
CA VAL A 556 -9.76 15.05 -17.49
C VAL A 556 -10.59 15.35 -18.72
N ALA A 557 -11.91 15.18 -18.60
CA ALA A 557 -12.83 15.89 -19.46
C ALA A 557 -12.39 17.36 -19.35
N CYS A 558 -11.90 17.93 -20.45
CA CYS A 558 -11.37 19.30 -20.54
C CYS A 558 -12.47 20.36 -20.34
N ALA A 559 -13.39 20.13 -19.41
CA ALA A 559 -14.35 21.10 -18.92
C ALA A 559 -13.62 22.20 -18.14
N ASP A 560 -14.17 23.41 -18.16
CA ASP A 560 -13.64 24.51 -17.36
C ASP A 560 -13.71 24.14 -15.88
N ARG A 561 -12.53 23.94 -15.27
CA ARG A 561 -12.41 23.62 -13.84
C ARG A 561 -12.95 24.78 -13.01
N SER A 562 -13.66 24.44 -11.92
CA SER A 562 -14.19 25.47 -11.01
C SER A 562 -13.04 26.26 -10.38
N ALA A 563 -13.29 27.52 -10.02
CA ALA A 563 -12.27 28.36 -9.40
C ALA A 563 -11.79 27.83 -8.02
N GLU A 564 -12.58 26.94 -7.40
CA GLU A 564 -12.31 26.34 -6.10
C GLU A 564 -11.72 24.93 -6.16
N ALA A 565 -11.61 24.33 -7.35
CA ALA A 565 -10.85 23.09 -7.53
C ALA A 565 -9.36 23.32 -7.20
N PRO A 566 -8.62 22.27 -6.76
CA PRO A 566 -7.19 22.35 -6.50
C PRO A 566 -6.46 23.01 -7.66
N SER A 567 -5.61 24.02 -7.40
CA SER A 567 -4.92 24.73 -8.48
C SER A 567 -3.77 23.89 -9.05
N ALA A 568 -3.10 24.38 -10.09
CA ALA A 568 -1.87 23.77 -10.57
C ALA A 568 -0.83 23.63 -9.44
N VAL A 569 -0.75 24.57 -8.50
CA VAL A 569 0.20 24.48 -7.39
C VAL A 569 -0.05 23.23 -6.55
N ALA A 570 -1.29 23.02 -6.09
CA ALA A 570 -1.64 21.86 -5.28
C ALA A 570 -1.37 20.54 -6.02
N ARG A 571 -1.76 20.46 -7.30
CA ARG A 571 -1.52 19.25 -8.11
C ARG A 571 -0.04 18.92 -8.28
N TRP A 572 0.79 19.94 -8.55
CA TRP A 572 2.21 19.73 -8.76
C TRP A 572 3.00 19.51 -7.46
N ILE A 573 2.49 20.00 -6.32
CA ILE A 573 2.95 19.58 -5.00
C ILE A 573 2.61 18.11 -4.77
N ASP A 574 1.39 17.64 -5.08
CA ASP A 574 1.01 16.22 -4.95
C ASP A 574 1.94 15.31 -5.78
N VAL A 575 2.28 15.71 -7.01
CA VAL A 575 3.25 14.98 -7.86
C VAL A 575 4.66 14.96 -7.23
N ALA A 576 5.08 16.05 -6.60
CA ALA A 576 6.37 16.11 -5.92
C ALA A 576 6.41 15.23 -4.66
N LEU A 577 5.33 15.21 -3.89
CA LEU A 577 5.19 14.34 -2.72
C LEU A 577 5.22 12.87 -3.13
N GLU A 578 4.56 12.51 -4.22
CA GLU A 578 4.63 11.15 -4.76
C GLU A 578 6.06 10.77 -5.18
N ALA A 579 6.77 11.67 -5.87
CA ALA A 579 8.18 11.44 -6.21
C ALA A 579 9.06 11.25 -4.95
N ILE A 580 8.78 11.98 -3.87
CA ILE A 580 9.47 11.82 -2.58
C ILE A 580 9.18 10.45 -1.95
N ARG A 581 7.93 9.96 -2.01
CA ARG A 581 7.55 8.63 -1.48
C ARG A 581 8.33 7.50 -2.17
N HIS A 582 8.71 7.69 -3.44
CA HIS A 582 9.51 6.73 -4.22
C HIS A 582 11.03 7.00 -4.20
N ASP A 583 11.52 8.03 -3.51
CA ASP A 583 12.95 8.33 -3.40
C ASP A 583 13.54 7.88 -2.06
N LEU A 584 14.87 7.84 -1.93
CA LEU A 584 15.50 7.55 -0.64
C LEU A 584 15.21 8.67 0.36
N PRO A 585 14.83 8.35 1.61
CA PRO A 585 14.57 9.37 2.62
C PRO A 585 15.78 10.28 2.87
N ASP A 586 15.75 11.47 2.27
CA ASP A 586 16.70 12.55 2.49
C ASP A 586 15.92 13.84 2.79
N PRO A 587 15.56 14.10 4.07
CA PRO A 587 14.78 15.27 4.44
C PRO A 587 15.42 16.59 4.00
N THR A 588 16.75 16.64 3.88
CA THR A 588 17.47 17.84 3.45
C THR A 588 17.30 18.10 1.95
N ALA A 589 17.47 17.06 1.13
CA ALA A 589 17.27 17.15 -0.31
C ALA A 589 15.78 17.36 -0.67
N HIS A 590 14.87 16.70 0.05
CA HIS A 590 13.43 16.82 -0.18
C HIS A 590 12.91 18.22 0.15
N ALA A 591 13.30 18.81 1.30
CA ALA A 591 12.94 20.19 1.64
C ALA A 591 13.45 21.18 0.58
N ARG A 592 14.68 20.98 0.12
CA ARG A 592 15.31 21.78 -0.94
C ARG A 592 14.58 21.65 -2.28
N THR A 593 14.12 20.46 -2.66
CA THR A 593 13.34 20.26 -3.88
C THR A 593 11.99 20.95 -3.81
N LEU A 594 11.26 20.81 -2.69
CA LEU A 594 9.98 21.47 -2.47
C LEU A 594 10.09 23.01 -2.49
N TYR A 595 11.18 23.57 -1.94
CA TYR A 595 11.45 25.01 -2.02
C TYR A 595 11.68 25.48 -3.46
N HIS A 596 12.59 24.84 -4.21
CA HIS A 596 12.85 25.23 -5.59
C HIS A 596 11.63 25.09 -6.49
N LEU A 597 10.84 24.03 -6.29
CA LEU A 597 9.55 23.86 -6.96
C LEU A 597 8.62 25.03 -6.65
N SER A 598 8.45 25.38 -5.37
CA SER A 598 7.57 26.48 -4.94
C SER A 598 8.05 27.85 -5.44
N ALA A 599 9.37 28.08 -5.45
CA ALA A 599 9.99 29.27 -6.02
C ALA A 599 9.74 29.37 -7.53
N ALA A 600 9.88 28.26 -8.27
CA ALA A 600 9.60 28.23 -9.71
C ALA A 600 8.11 28.52 -10.02
N MET A 601 7.20 28.02 -9.20
CA MET A 601 5.76 28.30 -9.36
C MET A 601 5.43 29.76 -9.04
N TRP A 602 6.01 30.33 -7.97
CA TRP A 602 5.87 31.75 -7.66
C TRP A 602 6.43 32.65 -8.76
N ASP A 603 7.66 32.39 -9.21
CA ASP A 603 8.32 33.20 -10.21
C ASP A 603 7.66 33.09 -11.60
N SER A 604 7.02 31.96 -11.88
CA SER A 604 6.18 31.80 -13.08
C SER A 604 4.96 32.73 -13.05
N ARG A 605 4.33 32.89 -11.88
CA ARG A 605 3.29 33.90 -11.67
C ARG A 605 3.86 35.31 -11.75
N ALA A 606 4.98 35.59 -11.10
CA ALA A 606 5.62 36.90 -11.10
C ALA A 606 6.02 37.38 -12.50
N ALA A 607 6.46 36.46 -13.38
CA ALA A 607 6.82 36.75 -14.75
C ALA A 607 5.62 37.19 -15.63
N LEU A 608 4.39 36.81 -15.26
CA LEU A 608 3.17 37.13 -16.01
C LEU A 608 2.33 38.24 -15.37
N VAL A 609 2.32 38.35 -14.05
CA VAL A 609 1.47 39.29 -13.31
C VAL A 609 2.26 40.54 -12.94
N GLU A 610 1.85 41.69 -13.49
CA GLU A 610 2.53 42.96 -13.25
C GLU A 610 2.59 43.33 -11.75
N GLY A 611 3.78 43.72 -11.29
CA GLY A 611 3.98 44.22 -9.93
C GLY A 611 4.16 43.16 -8.86
N VAL A 612 4.19 41.87 -9.24
CA VAL A 612 4.58 40.77 -8.35
C VAL A 612 6.12 40.62 -8.44
N PRO A 613 6.86 40.74 -7.33
CA PRO A 613 8.31 40.57 -7.33
C PRO A 613 8.70 39.09 -7.43
N THR A 614 9.84 38.82 -8.06
CA THR A 614 10.42 37.47 -8.09
C THR A 614 11.12 37.16 -6.76
N VAL A 615 11.13 35.88 -6.36
CA VAL A 615 11.83 35.41 -5.16
C VAL A 615 13.31 35.20 -5.44
N LEU A 616 13.66 34.59 -6.58
CA LEU A 616 15.04 34.50 -7.05
C LEU A 616 15.33 35.66 -8.01
N ALA A 617 16.34 36.46 -7.68
CA ALA A 617 16.61 37.76 -8.32
C ALA A 617 16.99 37.66 -9.82
N ASP A 618 17.33 36.46 -10.30
CA ASP A 618 17.81 36.18 -11.66
C ASP A 618 16.73 35.59 -12.61
N VAL A 619 15.45 35.68 -12.25
CA VAL A 619 14.37 35.42 -13.23
C VAL A 619 14.29 36.61 -14.20
N ASP A 620 15.01 36.42 -15.31
CA ASP A 620 15.46 37.42 -16.28
C ASP A 620 14.35 38.38 -16.79
N ALA A 621 14.74 39.63 -17.05
CA ALA A 621 13.99 40.55 -17.90
C ALA A 621 13.57 39.91 -19.25
N GLN A 622 14.26 38.85 -19.70
CA GLN A 622 13.87 38.01 -20.84
C GLN A 622 12.59 37.19 -20.65
N ALA A 623 12.27 36.68 -19.45
CA ALA A 623 11.01 35.95 -19.22
C ALA A 623 9.81 36.91 -19.32
N VAL A 624 9.94 38.07 -18.67
CA VAL A 624 8.99 39.18 -18.78
C VAL A 624 8.93 39.73 -20.21
N ALA A 625 10.06 39.86 -20.90
CA ALA A 625 10.10 40.31 -22.29
C ALA A 625 9.52 39.28 -23.26
N LEU A 626 9.63 37.97 -22.99
CA LEU A 626 9.00 36.91 -23.77
C LEU A 626 7.48 36.96 -23.60
N ALA A 627 6.99 37.09 -22.36
CA ALA A 627 5.57 37.27 -22.07
C ALA A 627 5.01 38.51 -22.78
N ALA A 628 5.73 39.63 -22.70
CA ALA A 628 5.37 40.88 -23.37
C ALA A 628 5.44 40.78 -24.91
N ALA A 629 6.44 40.10 -25.46
CA ALA A 629 6.61 39.92 -26.91
C ALA A 629 5.59 38.95 -27.51
N ALA A 630 5.15 37.95 -26.75
CA ALA A 630 4.14 36.98 -27.16
C ALA A 630 2.70 37.49 -26.97
N ALA A 631 2.51 38.69 -26.38
CA ALA A 631 1.21 39.25 -26.04
C ALA A 631 0.32 38.25 -25.26
N VAL A 632 0.92 37.54 -24.30
CA VAL A 632 0.21 36.56 -23.48
C VAL A 632 -0.95 37.26 -22.78
N ALA A 633 -2.17 36.75 -22.97
CA ALA A 633 -3.31 37.19 -22.20
C ALA A 633 -3.10 36.73 -20.76
N VAL A 634 -2.89 37.68 -19.85
CA VAL A 634 -2.68 37.37 -18.43
C VAL A 634 -4.05 37.04 -17.81
N ASP A 635 -4.39 35.77 -17.85
CA ASP A 635 -5.51 35.18 -17.13
C ASP A 635 -5.02 34.02 -16.23
N ARG A 636 -5.92 33.50 -15.40
CA ARG A 636 -5.62 32.39 -14.47
C ARG A 636 -5.01 31.18 -15.19
N ARG A 637 -5.50 30.86 -16.39
CA ARG A 637 -5.08 29.68 -17.14
C ARG A 637 -3.66 29.82 -17.66
N ALA A 638 -3.30 30.99 -18.18
CA ALA A 638 -1.92 31.27 -18.58
C ALA A 638 -0.95 31.13 -17.40
N VAL A 639 -1.34 31.60 -16.20
CA VAL A 639 -0.53 31.43 -14.99
C VAL A 639 -0.40 29.96 -14.59
N GLU A 640 -1.51 29.20 -14.55
CA GLU A 640 -1.47 27.76 -14.28
C GLU A 640 -0.62 26.99 -15.31
N ALA A 641 -0.65 27.38 -16.58
CA ALA A 641 0.15 26.74 -17.62
C ALA A 641 1.66 27.01 -17.49
N ALA A 642 2.04 28.23 -17.09
CA ALA A 642 3.43 28.54 -16.78
C ALA A 642 3.91 27.78 -15.53
N ILE A 643 3.10 27.74 -14.47
CA ILE A 643 3.35 27.00 -13.22
C ILE A 643 3.57 25.51 -13.52
N ALA A 644 2.63 24.88 -14.22
CA ALA A 644 2.69 23.46 -14.51
C ALA A 644 3.93 23.07 -15.33
N GLN A 645 4.28 23.89 -16.34
CA GLN A 645 5.48 23.63 -17.12
C GLN A 645 6.77 23.83 -16.30
N ALA A 646 6.81 24.85 -15.44
CA ALA A 646 7.96 25.08 -14.57
C ALA A 646 8.13 23.93 -13.57
N ALA A 647 7.03 23.48 -12.96
CA ALA A 647 7.01 22.36 -12.02
C ALA A 647 7.47 21.05 -12.68
N HIS A 648 6.94 20.74 -13.86
CA HIS A 648 7.40 19.61 -14.67
C HIS A 648 8.91 19.63 -14.88
N ASP A 649 9.46 20.75 -15.34
CA ASP A 649 10.88 20.86 -15.69
C ASP A 649 11.80 20.76 -14.45
N VAL A 650 11.37 21.33 -13.31
CA VAL A 650 12.09 21.18 -12.04
C VAL A 650 12.09 19.72 -11.56
N LEU A 651 10.93 19.05 -11.55
CA LEU A 651 10.83 17.66 -11.08
C LEU A 651 11.57 16.69 -12.00
N ALA A 652 11.45 16.86 -13.31
CA ALA A 652 12.20 16.08 -14.29
C ALA A 652 13.71 16.21 -14.07
N SER A 653 14.20 17.42 -13.78
CA SER A 653 15.62 17.64 -13.51
C SER A 653 16.08 17.06 -12.17
N ARG A 654 15.23 17.02 -11.14
CA ARG A 654 15.60 16.57 -9.79
C ARG A 654 15.60 15.05 -9.67
N TYR A 655 14.63 14.39 -10.28
CA TYR A 655 14.40 12.96 -10.09
C TYR A 655 14.70 12.11 -11.33
N GLY A 656 14.85 12.72 -12.52
CA GLY A 656 14.93 11.98 -13.79
C GLY A 656 16.06 10.96 -13.92
N ASP A 657 17.18 11.17 -13.22
CA ASP A 657 18.33 10.24 -13.19
C ASP A 657 18.46 9.49 -11.85
N GLY A 658 17.47 9.63 -10.95
CA GLY A 658 17.46 9.06 -9.60
C GLY A 658 16.60 7.79 -9.46
N ARG A 659 16.47 7.26 -8.23
CA ARG A 659 15.65 6.07 -7.95
C ARG A 659 14.15 6.28 -8.25
N ALA A 660 13.64 7.48 -7.99
CA ALA A 660 12.28 7.87 -8.39
C ALA A 660 12.16 8.17 -9.90
N GLY A 661 13.23 8.06 -10.69
CA GLY A 661 13.27 8.45 -12.11
C GLY A 661 12.28 7.67 -12.97
N ASP A 662 12.13 6.37 -12.72
CA ASP A 662 11.17 5.53 -13.44
C ASP A 662 9.72 5.93 -13.14
N HIS A 663 9.41 6.21 -11.86
CA HIS A 663 8.09 6.73 -11.46
C HIS A 663 7.83 8.08 -12.13
N VAL A 664 8.76 9.03 -12.00
CA VAL A 664 8.65 10.39 -12.53
C VAL A 664 8.55 10.39 -14.07
N ALA A 665 9.28 9.52 -14.76
CA ALA A 665 9.20 9.38 -16.22
C ALA A 665 7.80 8.91 -16.69
N ARG A 666 7.08 8.14 -15.86
CA ARG A 666 5.69 7.71 -16.12
C ARG A 666 4.67 8.75 -15.68
N SER A 667 4.84 9.36 -14.52
CA SER A 667 3.85 10.24 -13.90
C SER A 667 3.83 11.66 -14.46
N LEU A 668 4.98 12.22 -14.84
CA LEU A 668 5.06 13.60 -15.37
C LEU A 668 4.27 13.80 -16.68
N PRO A 669 4.33 12.91 -17.69
CA PRO A 669 3.51 13.05 -18.90
C PRO A 669 2.00 13.07 -18.59
N ALA A 670 1.55 12.20 -17.68
CA ALA A 670 0.15 12.12 -17.27
C ALA A 670 -0.29 13.38 -16.51
N ALA A 671 0.52 13.83 -15.55
CA ALA A 671 0.29 15.07 -14.81
C ALA A 671 0.20 16.28 -15.74
N LEU A 672 1.12 16.37 -16.72
CA LEU A 672 1.14 17.45 -17.71
C LEU A 672 -0.05 17.38 -18.68
N ALA A 673 -0.50 16.18 -19.05
CA ALA A 673 -1.69 15.98 -19.88
C ALA A 673 -2.97 16.40 -19.14
N ALA A 674 -3.05 16.12 -17.83
CA ALA A 674 -4.18 16.49 -16.98
C ALA A 674 -4.40 18.01 -16.90
N GLU A 675 -3.39 18.84 -17.19
CA GLU A 675 -3.51 20.30 -17.22
C GLU A 675 -4.35 20.84 -18.38
N CYS A 676 -4.67 20.01 -19.39
CA CYS A 676 -5.56 20.36 -20.50
C CYS A 676 -5.14 21.61 -21.28
N PHE A 677 -3.86 21.78 -21.60
CA PHE A 677 -3.38 22.97 -22.31
C PHE A 677 -4.06 23.18 -23.68
N ARG A 678 -4.41 24.43 -23.98
CA ARG A 678 -4.80 24.89 -25.32
C ARG A 678 -3.58 25.28 -26.14
N SER A 679 -3.79 25.43 -27.44
CA SER A 679 -2.75 25.91 -28.36
C SER A 679 -2.26 27.33 -28.05
N ASP A 680 -3.07 28.18 -27.41
CA ASP A 680 -2.68 29.53 -26.99
C ASP A 680 -1.88 29.57 -25.68
N ASP A 681 -1.84 28.49 -24.91
CA ASP A 681 -1.06 28.38 -23.66
C ASP A 681 0.45 28.19 -23.92
N ALA A 682 0.85 27.91 -25.17
CA ALA A 682 2.24 27.59 -25.54
C ALA A 682 3.25 28.68 -25.14
N ALA A 683 2.86 29.96 -25.24
CA ALA A 683 3.72 31.07 -24.84
C ALA A 683 3.92 31.13 -23.32
N ALA A 684 2.86 30.87 -22.54
CA ALA A 684 2.95 30.84 -21.08
C ALA A 684 3.79 29.65 -20.59
N ARG A 685 3.64 28.47 -21.21
CA ARG A 685 4.49 27.30 -20.93
C ARG A 685 5.96 27.60 -21.21
N ALA A 686 6.28 28.28 -22.31
CA ALA A 686 7.65 28.68 -22.62
C ALA A 686 8.24 29.67 -21.61
N VAL A 687 7.41 30.50 -20.97
CA VAL A 687 7.82 31.31 -19.80
C VAL A 687 8.14 30.39 -18.63
N GLY A 688 7.24 29.45 -18.29
CA GLY A 688 7.45 28.45 -17.24
C GLY A 688 8.78 27.70 -17.36
N SER A 689 9.09 27.14 -18.53
CA SER A 689 10.37 26.45 -18.77
C SER A 689 11.60 27.34 -18.56
N ARG A 690 11.51 28.63 -18.88
CA ARG A 690 12.62 29.57 -18.64
C ARG A 690 12.79 29.89 -17.16
N VAL A 691 11.68 30.02 -16.43
CA VAL A 691 11.71 30.20 -14.98
C VAL A 691 12.36 28.97 -14.33
N ALA A 692 11.92 27.76 -14.69
CA ALA A 692 12.53 26.53 -14.20
C ALA A 692 14.04 26.48 -14.47
N ALA A 693 14.47 26.80 -15.69
CA ALA A 693 15.89 26.84 -16.03
C ALA A 693 16.68 27.85 -15.19
N ALA A 694 16.10 29.02 -14.89
CA ALA A 694 16.74 30.03 -14.03
C ALA A 694 16.84 29.56 -12.58
N VAL A 695 15.78 28.96 -12.04
CA VAL A 695 15.76 28.39 -10.68
C VAL A 695 16.79 27.27 -10.55
N LEU A 696 16.85 26.35 -11.52
CA LEU A 696 17.83 25.26 -11.53
C LEU A 696 19.28 25.78 -11.62
N ALA A 697 19.52 26.83 -12.42
CA ALA A 697 20.85 27.44 -12.52
C ALA A 697 21.31 28.10 -11.21
N VAL A 698 20.39 28.71 -10.43
CA VAL A 698 20.70 29.19 -9.08
C VAL A 698 21.03 28.00 -8.18
N ALA A 699 20.24 26.94 -8.27
CA ALA A 699 20.37 25.77 -7.43
C ALA A 699 21.66 24.96 -7.69
N ASP A 700 22.24 25.02 -8.89
CA ASP A 700 23.53 24.39 -9.20
C ASP A 700 24.70 25.00 -8.41
N GLY A 701 24.55 26.25 -7.95
CA GLY A 701 25.56 27.01 -7.23
C GLY A 701 25.25 27.26 -5.75
N ASP A 702 24.25 26.59 -5.18
CA ASP A 702 23.74 26.88 -3.83
C ASP A 702 24.52 26.19 -2.70
N GLY A 703 25.63 25.52 -3.01
CA GLY A 703 26.47 24.81 -2.02
C GLY A 703 26.01 23.39 -1.68
N SER A 704 24.86 22.92 -2.18
CA SER A 704 24.36 21.56 -1.87
C SER A 704 25.21 20.41 -2.43
N ALA A 705 26.01 20.67 -3.46
CA ALA A 705 26.92 19.71 -4.10
C ALA A 705 28.32 19.65 -3.44
N ASP A 706 28.76 20.72 -2.77
CA ASP A 706 30.09 20.84 -2.15
C ASP A 706 30.09 20.23 -0.75
N ARG A 707 29.85 18.90 -0.67
CA ARG A 707 29.77 18.17 0.61
C ARG A 707 31.14 17.68 1.06
N SER A 708 31.53 17.99 2.29
CA SER A 708 32.70 17.37 2.93
C SER A 708 32.37 15.95 3.38
N THR A 709 33.36 15.06 3.40
CA THR A 709 33.16 13.68 3.86
C THR A 709 33.26 13.63 5.38
N HIS A 710 32.18 13.27 6.06
CA HIS A 710 32.21 13.03 7.50
C HIS A 710 33.15 11.87 7.84
N GLN A 711 33.97 12.03 8.88
CA GLN A 711 34.79 10.97 9.45
C GLN A 711 34.30 10.73 10.88
N PRO A 712 33.52 9.67 11.14
CA PRO A 712 32.96 9.44 12.46
C PRO A 712 34.08 9.16 13.46
N ALA A 713 33.98 9.76 14.65
CA ALA A 713 34.91 9.50 15.74
C ALA A 713 34.78 8.07 16.28
N ASN A 714 33.59 7.49 16.18
CA ASN A 714 33.26 6.16 16.66
C ASN A 714 33.19 5.12 15.54
N ARG A 715 33.54 3.89 15.86
CA ARG A 715 33.33 2.74 14.96
C ARG A 715 31.84 2.40 14.88
N PRO A 716 31.37 1.82 13.76
CA PRO A 716 29.98 1.44 13.63
C PRO A 716 29.51 0.48 14.74
N LEU A 717 28.34 0.76 15.30
CA LEU A 717 27.64 -0.13 16.21
C LEU A 717 26.94 -1.23 15.41
N VAL A 718 27.40 -2.47 15.55
CA VAL A 718 26.71 -3.66 15.00
C VAL A 718 25.51 -3.97 15.90
N VAL A 719 24.31 -3.55 15.49
CA VAL A 719 23.14 -3.47 16.37
C VAL A 719 22.71 -4.82 16.94
N ARG A 720 22.88 -5.91 16.18
CA ARG A 720 22.58 -7.28 16.65
C ARG A 720 23.45 -7.74 17.82
N LEU A 721 24.63 -7.15 18.01
CA LEU A 721 25.53 -7.52 19.10
C LEU A 721 25.29 -6.63 20.33
N PRO A 722 25.41 -7.17 21.55
CA PRO A 722 25.32 -6.38 22.76
C PRO A 722 26.51 -5.42 22.90
N GLY A 723 26.24 -4.24 23.46
CA GLY A 723 27.22 -3.21 23.82
C GLY A 723 27.34 -2.12 22.76
N ALA A 724 28.08 -1.05 23.10
CA ALA A 724 28.48 0.01 22.18
C ALA A 724 29.88 0.51 22.55
N ASP A 725 30.87 0.13 21.74
CA ASP A 725 32.25 0.60 21.89
C ASP A 725 32.36 2.00 21.29
N MET A 726 32.53 3.01 22.15
CA MET A 726 32.62 4.42 21.76
C MET A 726 33.98 4.97 22.20
N ASP A 727 34.79 5.38 21.22
CA ASP A 727 36.07 6.06 21.45
C ASP A 727 35.84 7.51 21.93
N ASP A 728 34.77 8.15 21.45
CA ASP A 728 34.29 9.47 21.88
C ASP A 728 32.78 9.39 22.16
N PRO A 729 32.36 9.27 23.43
CA PRO A 729 30.95 9.12 23.78
C PRO A 729 30.14 10.41 23.60
N ASP A 730 30.77 11.56 23.32
CA ASP A 730 30.09 12.82 22.97
C ASP A 730 29.92 13.01 21.45
N ALA A 731 30.35 12.03 20.63
CA ALA A 731 30.26 12.05 19.17
C ALA A 731 29.30 10.98 18.61
N TRP A 732 28.82 11.19 17.39
CA TRP A 732 27.89 10.30 16.70
C TRP A 732 28.56 8.96 16.38
N GLN A 733 27.76 7.90 16.40
CA GLN A 733 28.18 6.55 16.08
C GLN A 733 27.31 6.01 14.94
N PRO A 734 27.90 5.66 13.78
CA PRO A 734 27.16 4.99 12.72
C PRO A 734 26.56 3.66 13.19
N LEU A 735 25.37 3.30 12.71
CA LEU A 735 24.81 1.96 12.94
C LEU A 735 25.14 1.02 11.77
N GLN A 736 25.24 -0.27 12.07
CA GLN A 736 25.29 -1.35 11.09
C GLN A 736 24.21 -2.38 11.43
N LEU A 737 23.26 -2.56 10.51
CA LEU A 737 22.14 -3.50 10.59
C LEU A 737 22.40 -4.70 9.67
N ASP A 738 21.86 -5.88 9.99
CA ASP A 738 21.99 -7.06 9.12
C ASP A 738 21.16 -6.93 7.82
N ARG A 739 20.06 -6.17 7.89
CA ARG A 739 19.18 -5.80 6.78
C ARG A 739 18.79 -4.34 6.95
N VAL A 740 18.83 -3.58 5.86
CA VAL A 740 18.39 -2.18 5.86
C VAL A 740 17.24 -2.06 4.86
N VAL A 741 16.11 -1.57 5.35
CA VAL A 741 14.94 -1.16 4.56
C VAL A 741 14.62 0.23 5.08
N THR A 742 14.55 1.21 4.20
CA THR A 742 14.23 2.58 4.59
C THR A 742 12.78 2.68 5.06
N GLN A 743 12.44 3.76 5.75
CA GLN A 743 11.08 4.05 6.23
C GLN A 743 9.97 4.01 5.16
N ASN A 744 10.31 4.14 3.88
CA ASN A 744 9.39 3.99 2.75
C ASN A 744 9.54 2.64 2.01
N GLY A 745 10.01 1.59 2.68
CA GLY A 745 10.06 0.23 2.12
C GLY A 745 11.23 -0.06 1.17
N ILE A 746 12.17 0.87 0.96
CA ILE A 746 13.25 0.67 -0.01
C ILE A 746 14.42 -0.08 0.62
N ALA A 747 14.68 -1.30 0.14
CA ALA A 747 15.84 -2.10 0.57
C ALA A 747 17.18 -1.44 0.19
N GLN A 748 18.13 -1.46 1.13
CA GLN A 748 19.50 -0.97 0.97
C GLN A 748 20.54 -2.06 1.28
N PRO A 749 21.76 -1.96 0.72
CA PRO A 749 22.89 -2.76 1.17
C PRO A 749 23.10 -2.61 2.68
N ALA A 750 23.42 -3.71 3.36
CA ALA A 750 23.66 -3.79 4.80
C ALA A 750 25.06 -3.21 5.19
N GLU A 751 25.35 -2.01 4.73
CA GLU A 751 26.59 -1.27 5.00
C GLU A 751 26.43 -0.36 6.23
N PRO A 752 27.53 -0.01 6.91
CA PRO A 752 27.49 1.01 7.96
C PRO A 752 26.90 2.33 7.46
N GLN A 753 26.09 2.97 8.30
CA GLN A 753 25.49 4.26 7.99
C GLN A 753 26.53 5.32 7.61
N ALA A 754 26.24 6.06 6.54
CA ALA A 754 26.94 7.29 6.19
C ALA A 754 26.14 8.50 6.71
N PHE A 755 26.84 9.54 7.18
CA PHE A 755 26.18 10.75 7.67
C PHE A 755 25.44 11.47 6.52
N LEU A 756 24.11 11.46 6.57
CA LEU A 756 23.26 12.14 5.58
C LEU A 756 23.22 13.65 5.84
N GLY A 757 23.50 14.44 4.79
CA GLY A 757 23.46 15.90 4.87
C GLY A 757 24.63 16.54 5.63
N TYR A 758 25.77 15.87 5.78
CA TYR A 758 26.91 16.48 6.46
C TYR A 758 27.37 17.79 5.78
N GLY A 759 27.46 18.87 6.55
CA GLY A 759 27.81 20.21 6.03
C GLY A 759 26.66 20.98 5.38
N TRP A 760 25.40 20.52 5.49
CA TRP A 760 24.24 21.19 4.87
C TRP A 760 23.98 22.62 5.37
N GLY A 761 24.56 23.00 6.52
CA GLY A 761 24.45 24.35 7.08
C GLY A 761 25.02 25.48 6.21
N GLY A 762 25.84 25.14 5.21
CA GLY A 762 26.38 26.10 4.23
C GLY A 762 25.57 26.23 2.94
N VAL A 763 24.41 25.58 2.83
CA VAL A 763 23.55 25.66 1.64
C VAL A 763 22.80 27.00 1.64
N ALA A 764 22.70 27.64 0.48
CA ALA A 764 22.01 28.92 0.33
C ALA A 764 20.54 28.85 0.78
N THR A 765 20.09 29.89 1.46
CA THR A 765 18.84 29.93 2.22
C THR A 765 17.77 30.82 1.57
N PHE A 766 16.53 30.69 2.00
CA PHE A 766 15.43 31.57 1.62
C PHE A 766 15.44 32.88 2.42
N ALA A 767 15.59 32.78 3.75
CA ALA A 767 15.46 33.88 4.71
C ALA A 767 16.59 33.96 5.75
N LEU A 768 17.24 32.84 6.08
CA LEU A 768 18.32 32.84 7.06
C LEU A 768 19.55 33.63 6.59
N PRO A 769 20.29 34.29 7.49
CA PRO A 769 21.54 34.98 7.15
C PRO A 769 22.63 33.98 6.74
N ASP A 770 23.54 34.42 5.86
CA ASP A 770 24.77 33.69 5.58
C ASP A 770 25.62 33.57 6.84
N ASP A 771 26.08 32.36 7.15
CA ASP A 771 26.99 32.09 8.25
C ASP A 771 28.22 31.31 7.75
N PRO A 772 29.45 31.84 7.92
CA PRO A 772 30.66 31.22 7.39
C PRO A 772 31.04 29.90 8.09
N ASP A 773 30.51 29.67 9.30
CA ASP A 773 30.75 28.46 10.09
C ASP A 773 29.64 27.41 9.85
N GLY A 774 28.61 27.76 9.05
CA GLY A 774 27.51 26.87 8.68
C GLY A 774 26.51 26.64 9.81
N VAL A 775 26.38 27.58 10.76
CA VAL A 775 25.43 27.49 11.89
C VAL A 775 24.63 28.79 11.98
N PRO A 776 23.68 29.04 11.06
CA PRO A 776 22.98 30.33 10.97
C PRO A 776 22.11 30.66 12.18
N ILE A 777 21.69 29.66 12.95
CA ILE A 777 21.01 29.80 14.25
C ILE A 777 21.70 28.85 15.24
N ASP A 778 22.32 29.40 16.29
CA ASP A 778 23.02 28.65 17.33
C ASP A 778 22.17 28.60 18.63
N PRO A 779 21.59 27.44 19.00
CA PRO A 779 20.86 27.28 20.25
C PRO A 779 21.76 27.12 21.49
N GLY A 780 23.09 27.09 21.31
CA GLY A 780 24.06 26.67 22.31
C GLY A 780 24.34 25.16 22.28
N PRO A 781 25.37 24.70 23.00
CA PRO A 781 25.81 23.31 22.97
C PRO A 781 24.78 22.36 23.62
N PRO A 782 24.70 21.09 23.17
CA PRO A 782 23.92 20.07 23.86
C PRO A 782 24.51 19.75 25.24
N PRO A 783 23.74 19.07 26.13
CA PRO A 783 24.31 18.37 27.28
C PRO A 783 25.38 17.36 26.83
N ARG A 784 26.55 17.36 27.48
CA ARG A 784 27.71 16.51 27.14
C ARG A 784 28.26 15.78 28.35
N LEU A 785 28.81 14.59 28.17
CA LEU A 785 29.42 13.79 29.25
C LEU A 785 30.73 14.40 29.78
N ASP A 786 31.48 15.10 28.93
CA ASP A 786 32.72 15.78 29.31
C ASP A 786 32.52 17.03 30.20
N ASP A 787 31.30 17.51 30.34
CA ASP A 787 30.89 18.59 31.25
C ASP A 787 30.18 17.99 32.49
N PRO A 788 30.60 18.29 33.74
CA PRO A 788 29.97 17.71 34.92
C PRO A 788 28.47 17.96 35.04
N ASP A 789 28.02 19.20 34.82
CA ASP A 789 26.61 19.57 34.92
C ASP A 789 25.82 19.04 33.70
N GLY A 790 26.37 19.19 32.49
CA GLY A 790 25.82 18.63 31.26
C GLY A 790 25.72 17.10 31.27
N GLY A 791 26.65 16.41 31.90
CA GLY A 791 26.70 14.96 31.96
C GLY A 791 25.67 14.38 32.92
N GLU A 792 25.39 15.06 34.03
CA GLU A 792 24.26 14.71 34.92
C GLU A 792 22.93 14.89 34.16
N GLU A 793 22.78 16.01 33.46
CA GLU A 793 21.58 16.31 32.68
C GLU A 793 21.36 15.30 31.53
N LEU A 794 22.41 14.96 30.79
CA LEU A 794 22.34 13.97 29.71
C LEU A 794 21.90 12.60 30.24
N ARG A 795 22.47 12.13 31.36
CA ARG A 795 22.07 10.85 31.97
C ARG A 795 20.61 10.86 32.41
N ARG A 796 20.13 11.97 32.98
CA ARG A 796 18.71 12.15 33.35
C ARG A 796 17.81 12.06 32.13
N GLN A 797 18.19 12.69 31.03
CA GLN A 797 17.42 12.68 29.79
C GLN A 797 17.44 11.32 29.06
N LEU A 798 18.54 10.56 29.12
CA LEU A 798 18.56 9.17 28.64
C LEU A 798 17.63 8.27 29.45
N VAL A 799 17.52 8.50 30.76
CA VAL A 799 16.50 7.84 31.59
C VAL A 799 15.09 8.23 31.15
N ASP A 800 14.85 9.47 30.74
CA ASP A 800 13.54 9.89 30.25
C ASP A 800 13.16 9.15 28.95
N VAL A 801 14.13 8.87 28.07
CA VAL A 801 13.96 7.99 26.89
C VAL A 801 13.62 6.56 27.31
N LEU A 802 14.38 5.97 28.23
CA LEU A 802 14.10 4.62 28.75
C LEU A 802 12.73 4.55 29.44
N ARG A 803 12.34 5.60 30.17
CA ARG A 803 11.03 5.70 30.79
C ARG A 803 9.93 5.78 29.73
N ALA A 804 10.09 6.57 28.67
CA ALA A 804 9.14 6.61 27.56
C ALA A 804 8.99 5.22 26.91
N SER A 805 10.10 4.53 26.66
CA SER A 805 10.12 3.17 26.13
C SER A 805 9.43 2.15 27.06
N SER A 806 9.60 2.28 28.38
CA SER A 806 8.92 1.43 29.37
C SER A 806 7.39 1.62 29.41
N GLN A 807 6.89 2.72 28.86
CA GLN A 807 5.46 3.10 28.89
C GLN A 807 4.73 2.74 27.60
N LEU A 808 5.40 2.10 26.65
CA LEU A 808 4.79 1.64 25.39
C LEU A 808 3.96 0.36 25.56
N ASP A 809 3.88 -0.18 26.78
CA ASP A 809 3.15 -1.40 27.09
C ASP A 809 1.62 -1.16 27.08
N PRO A 810 0.87 -1.69 26.10
CA PRO A 810 -0.59 -1.57 26.11
C PRO A 810 -1.23 -2.29 27.31
N ALA A 811 -0.53 -3.24 27.93
CA ALA A 811 -1.01 -3.98 29.10
C ALA A 811 -0.82 -3.21 30.43
N ASP A 812 -0.17 -2.04 30.43
CA ASP A 812 -0.01 -1.24 31.66
C ASP A 812 -1.35 -0.69 32.20
N GLY A 813 -2.38 -0.65 31.35
CA GLY A 813 -3.74 -0.22 31.68
C GLY A 813 -3.88 1.26 32.03
N VAL A 814 -2.85 2.07 31.79
CA VAL A 814 -2.86 3.51 32.09
C VAL A 814 -3.60 4.25 30.98
N VAL A 815 -4.69 4.91 31.34
CA VAL A 815 -5.48 5.75 30.42
C VAL A 815 -5.12 7.22 30.61
N VAL A 816 -4.89 7.93 29.50
CA VAL A 816 -4.64 9.37 29.46
C VAL A 816 -5.64 10.08 28.55
N ASP A 817 -5.87 11.37 28.77
CA ASP A 817 -6.70 12.18 27.88
C ASP A 817 -5.85 12.70 26.72
N ALA A 818 -6.11 12.19 25.52
CA ALA A 818 -5.41 12.58 24.29
C ALA A 818 -5.91 13.90 23.68
N GLY A 819 -7.04 14.42 24.17
CA GLY A 819 -7.76 15.52 23.51
C GLY A 819 -7.16 16.89 23.80
N PRO A 820 -7.52 17.91 22.99
CA PRO A 820 -6.99 19.26 23.16
C PRO A 820 -7.33 19.89 24.52
N GLY A 821 -8.34 19.39 25.22
CA GLY A 821 -8.71 19.83 26.56
C GLY A 821 -7.66 19.52 27.64
N GLY A 822 -6.94 18.42 27.50
CA GLY A 822 -5.97 17.92 28.48
C GLY A 822 -4.52 17.90 28.00
N TRP A 823 -4.28 18.11 26.71
CA TRP A 823 -2.95 18.05 26.09
C TRP A 823 -2.75 19.15 25.07
N GLY A 824 -1.54 19.69 25.03
CA GLY A 824 -1.11 20.76 24.14
C GLY A 824 -0.85 22.04 24.92
N ASN A 825 -0.81 23.17 24.23
CA ASN A 825 -0.61 24.50 24.80
C ASN A 825 0.72 24.62 25.58
N ASN A 826 1.79 24.03 25.05
CA ASN A 826 3.10 24.13 25.70
C ASN A 826 3.73 25.51 25.43
N PRO A 827 4.42 26.10 26.43
CA PRO A 827 5.42 27.13 26.16
C PRO A 827 6.47 26.60 25.17
N LEU A 828 6.95 27.48 24.27
CA LEU A 828 7.95 27.13 23.26
C LEU A 828 9.19 26.48 23.90
N GLY A 829 9.61 25.34 23.38
CA GLY A 829 10.78 24.60 23.86
C GLY A 829 10.54 23.89 25.20
N THR A 830 9.30 23.55 25.54
CA THR A 830 8.95 22.83 26.77
C THR A 830 7.81 21.82 26.53
N ASP A 831 7.51 21.00 27.54
CA ASP A 831 6.35 20.11 27.59
C ASP A 831 5.45 20.40 28.82
N GLU A 832 5.41 21.67 29.25
CA GLU A 832 4.70 22.11 30.47
C GLU A 832 3.23 22.51 30.21
N GLY A 833 2.71 22.26 29.01
CA GLY A 833 1.34 22.58 28.62
C GLY A 833 0.29 21.81 29.40
N THR A 834 -0.90 22.40 29.51
CA THR A 834 -2.05 21.81 30.22
C THR A 834 -3.29 21.66 29.35
N GLY A 835 -3.13 21.79 28.02
CA GLY A 835 -4.22 21.83 27.06
C GLY A 835 -4.94 23.17 26.95
N HIS A 836 -5.91 23.22 26.05
CA HIS A 836 -6.82 24.32 25.79
C HIS A 836 -8.17 24.02 26.46
N PRO A 837 -8.61 24.74 27.50
CA PRO A 837 -9.80 24.35 28.26
C PRO A 837 -11.13 24.54 27.50
N VAL A 838 -11.14 25.30 26.40
CA VAL A 838 -12.34 25.68 25.65
C VAL A 838 -12.01 25.66 24.15
N ASP A 839 -12.92 25.11 23.36
CA ASP A 839 -12.91 25.19 21.90
C ASP A 839 -13.20 26.63 21.45
N PRO A 840 -12.28 27.29 20.70
CA PRO A 840 -12.45 28.66 20.25
C PRO A 840 -13.62 28.85 19.27
N THR A 841 -14.09 27.80 18.57
CA THR A 841 -15.18 27.90 17.60
C THR A 841 -16.55 27.61 18.24
N ALA A 842 -16.64 26.56 19.06
CA ALA A 842 -17.89 26.21 19.75
C ALA A 842 -18.14 26.99 21.06
N GLY A 843 -17.08 27.54 21.68
CA GLY A 843 -17.16 28.21 22.98
C GLY A 843 -17.52 27.28 24.15
N GLN A 844 -17.32 25.98 23.99
CA GLN A 844 -17.58 24.93 25.00
C GLN A 844 -16.27 24.19 25.36
N PRO A 845 -16.19 23.51 26.52
CA PRO A 845 -15.04 22.66 26.83
C PRO A 845 -14.88 21.52 25.82
N TRP A 846 -13.63 21.14 25.53
CA TRP A 846 -13.36 19.98 24.68
C TRP A 846 -13.84 18.68 25.35
N PRO A 847 -14.36 17.73 24.58
CA PRO A 847 -14.62 16.39 25.08
C PRO A 847 -13.29 15.71 25.44
N ALA A 848 -13.28 14.96 26.54
CA ALA A 848 -12.14 14.11 26.88
C ALA A 848 -12.02 12.96 25.87
N GLN A 849 -10.79 12.61 25.50
CA GLN A 849 -10.45 11.53 24.58
C GLN A 849 -9.59 10.50 25.34
N PRO A 850 -10.19 9.60 26.13
CA PRO A 850 -9.44 8.61 26.89
C PRO A 850 -8.80 7.57 25.96
N VAL A 851 -7.49 7.42 26.01
CA VAL A 851 -6.71 6.43 25.25
C VAL A 851 -5.70 5.72 26.16
N LEU A 852 -5.33 4.48 25.83
CA LEU A 852 -4.23 3.80 26.52
C LEU A 852 -2.92 4.54 26.23
N ARG A 853 -2.14 4.82 27.28
CA ARG A 853 -0.87 5.53 27.16
C ARG A 853 0.13 4.76 26.28
N GLY A 854 0.15 3.43 26.39
CA GLY A 854 0.97 2.57 25.54
C GLY A 854 0.64 2.72 24.06
N ASP A 855 -0.65 2.59 23.70
CA ASP A 855 -1.13 2.77 22.32
C ASP A 855 -0.81 4.15 21.77
N LEU A 856 -1.12 5.18 22.55
CA LEU A 856 -0.84 6.55 22.19
C LEU A 856 0.66 6.79 21.94
N GLY A 857 1.54 6.30 22.81
CA GLY A 857 2.99 6.45 22.64
C GLY A 857 3.50 5.82 21.35
N ARG A 858 2.98 4.64 21.00
CA ARG A 858 3.31 3.91 19.76
C ARG A 858 2.76 4.61 18.52
N VAL A 859 1.49 4.99 18.55
CA VAL A 859 0.84 5.79 17.49
C VAL A 859 1.58 7.10 17.24
N LEU A 860 2.00 7.81 18.28
CA LEU A 860 2.78 9.04 18.12
C LEU A 860 4.11 8.77 17.41
N ALA A 861 4.83 7.73 17.83
CA ALA A 861 6.14 7.39 17.27
C ALA A 861 6.04 7.07 15.77
N GLU A 862 5.03 6.31 15.35
CA GLU A 862 4.85 5.87 13.96
C GLU A 862 4.29 6.98 13.07
N PHE A 863 3.18 7.61 13.47
CA PHE A 863 2.54 8.67 12.68
C PHE A 863 3.51 9.79 12.30
N TRP A 864 4.37 10.20 13.23
CA TRP A 864 5.33 11.28 12.99
C TRP A 864 6.69 10.81 12.45
N ALA A 865 6.99 9.50 12.46
CA ALA A 865 8.20 8.98 11.81
C ALA A 865 8.02 8.87 10.30
N ASP A 866 6.90 8.28 9.92
CA ASP A 866 6.66 7.89 8.55
C ASP A 866 5.52 8.69 7.93
N GLY A 867 4.73 9.48 8.66
CA GLY A 867 3.44 9.93 8.10
C GLY A 867 2.62 8.70 7.67
N PRO A 868 1.54 8.88 6.89
CA PRO A 868 0.84 7.71 6.38
C PRO A 868 1.67 6.92 5.33
N HIS A 869 2.63 7.56 4.60
CA HIS A 869 3.36 6.93 3.47
C HIS A 869 4.81 7.44 3.21
N SER A 870 5.47 8.02 4.21
CA SER A 870 6.90 8.45 4.29
C SER A 870 7.38 9.57 3.35
N GLU A 871 6.58 10.61 3.13
CA GLU A 871 6.96 11.84 2.40
C GLU A 871 8.07 12.68 3.07
N THR A 872 8.72 12.16 4.13
CA THR A 872 9.60 12.85 5.08
C THR A 872 8.92 14.04 5.79
N PRO A 873 9.48 14.56 6.91
CA PRO A 873 8.86 15.66 7.64
C PRO A 873 8.48 16.91 6.81
N PRO A 874 9.30 17.40 5.86
CA PRO A 874 8.90 18.55 5.05
C PRO A 874 7.70 18.25 4.12
N GLY A 875 7.59 17.02 3.59
CA GLY A 875 6.46 16.62 2.76
C GLY A 875 5.16 16.51 3.56
N HIS A 876 5.23 15.94 4.76
CA HIS A 876 4.08 15.80 5.66
C HIS A 876 3.40 17.14 5.98
N TRP A 877 4.17 18.22 6.16
CA TRP A 877 3.61 19.55 6.38
C TRP A 877 2.95 20.17 5.14
N ASN A 878 3.30 19.72 3.92
CA ASN A 878 2.57 20.08 2.70
C ASN A 878 1.20 19.37 2.65
N VAL A 879 1.10 18.12 3.10
CA VAL A 879 -0.19 17.42 3.25
C VAL A 879 -1.10 18.14 4.24
N ILE A 880 -0.57 18.56 5.39
CA ILE A 880 -1.32 19.36 6.37
C ILE A 880 -1.75 20.70 5.75
N ALA A 881 -0.85 21.39 5.05
CA ALA A 881 -1.18 22.68 4.40
C ALA A 881 -2.28 22.55 3.34
N ARG A 882 -2.29 21.43 2.61
CA ARG A 882 -3.34 21.08 1.65
C ARG A 882 -4.68 20.87 2.36
N ALA A 883 -4.72 20.04 3.40
CA ALA A 883 -5.94 19.77 4.17
C ALA A 883 -6.51 21.06 4.80
N VAL A 884 -5.64 21.92 5.33
CA VAL A 884 -6.03 23.24 5.86
C VAL A 884 -6.66 24.10 4.78
N THR A 885 -6.04 24.17 3.59
CA THR A 885 -6.57 24.97 2.47
C THR A 885 -7.93 24.45 2.00
N ASP A 886 -8.12 23.13 1.96
CA ASP A 886 -9.40 22.50 1.59
C ASP A 886 -10.52 22.74 2.61
N ALA A 887 -10.17 22.87 3.90
CA ALA A 887 -11.12 23.18 4.95
C ALA A 887 -11.54 24.67 5.00
N MET A 888 -10.79 25.57 4.37
CA MET A 888 -11.06 27.01 4.38
C MET A 888 -12.09 27.40 3.31
N SER A 889 -13.05 28.24 3.70
CA SER A 889 -13.94 28.91 2.75
C SER A 889 -13.20 30.00 1.95
N PRO A 890 -13.70 30.41 0.77
CA PRO A 890 -13.07 31.47 -0.01
C PRO A 890 -12.90 32.79 0.76
N ALA A 891 -13.79 33.08 1.72
CA ALA A 891 -13.73 34.30 2.52
C ALA A 891 -12.65 34.26 3.63
N GLU A 892 -12.18 33.07 4.01
CA GLU A 892 -11.17 32.86 5.06
C GLU A 892 -9.74 32.91 4.53
N ARG A 893 -9.53 32.83 3.21
CA ARG A 893 -8.21 32.91 2.56
C ARG A 893 -7.66 34.34 2.54
N LEU A 894 -7.45 34.89 3.73
CA LEU A 894 -6.89 36.20 4.00
C LEU A 894 -5.43 35.99 4.42
N LEU A 895 -4.49 36.27 3.52
CA LEU A 895 -3.07 36.09 3.82
C LEU A 895 -2.65 37.02 4.97
N GLY A 896 -2.15 36.46 6.07
CA GLY A 896 -1.90 37.23 7.30
C GLY A 896 -3.15 37.45 8.18
N GLY A 897 -4.27 36.78 7.91
CA GLY A 897 -5.56 36.94 8.60
C GLY A 897 -6.27 38.26 8.36
N SER A 898 -5.80 39.07 7.41
CA SER A 898 -6.39 40.38 7.10
C SER A 898 -6.22 40.75 5.63
N GLY A 899 -6.91 41.81 5.19
CA GLY A 899 -6.86 42.25 3.79
C GLY A 899 -7.97 41.64 2.92
N PRO A 900 -7.84 41.67 1.59
CA PRO A 900 -8.80 41.05 0.70
C PRO A 900 -8.63 39.52 0.65
N ALA A 901 -9.75 38.82 0.48
CA ALA A 901 -9.74 37.37 0.23
C ALA A 901 -9.03 37.06 -1.09
N LEU A 902 -8.13 36.08 -1.05
CA LEU A 902 -7.40 35.58 -2.22
C LEU A 902 -8.20 34.48 -2.90
N ASP A 903 -8.11 34.46 -4.24
CA ASP A 903 -8.50 33.28 -5.00
C ASP A 903 -7.58 32.10 -4.64
N ARG A 904 -8.08 30.87 -4.88
CA ARG A 904 -7.40 29.65 -4.49
C ARG A 904 -5.97 29.53 -5.03
N LEU A 905 -5.74 29.89 -6.29
CA LEU A 905 -4.41 29.82 -6.91
C LEU A 905 -3.43 30.80 -6.24
N THR A 906 -3.86 32.05 -6.04
CA THR A 906 -3.02 33.06 -5.36
C THR A 906 -2.75 32.67 -3.91
N TRP A 907 -3.71 32.09 -3.21
CA TRP A 907 -3.50 31.56 -1.85
C TRP A 907 -2.47 30.42 -1.85
N GLU A 908 -2.67 29.39 -2.67
CA GLU A 908 -1.81 28.19 -2.68
C GLU A 908 -0.38 28.53 -3.09
N VAL A 909 -0.16 29.37 -4.11
CA VAL A 909 1.19 29.77 -4.53
C VAL A 909 1.92 30.60 -3.46
N SER A 910 1.19 31.47 -2.74
CA SER A 910 1.74 32.26 -1.64
C SER A 910 2.11 31.37 -0.45
N LEU A 911 1.20 30.48 -0.03
CA LEU A 911 1.40 29.61 1.12
C LEU A 911 2.57 28.64 0.92
N HIS A 912 2.61 27.94 -0.22
CA HIS A 912 3.63 26.93 -0.47
C HIS A 912 5.02 27.55 -0.65
N LEU A 913 5.12 28.77 -1.19
CA LEU A 913 6.40 29.48 -1.26
C LEU A 913 7.00 29.69 0.13
N VAL A 914 6.25 30.31 1.04
CA VAL A 914 6.77 30.64 2.37
C VAL A 914 6.93 29.39 3.24
N LEU A 915 6.03 28.41 3.13
CA LEU A 915 6.11 27.15 3.85
C LEU A 915 7.36 26.37 3.43
N ASN A 916 7.55 26.14 2.13
CA ASN A 916 8.67 25.34 1.66
C ASN A 916 10.01 26.08 1.76
N GLY A 917 10.00 27.42 1.68
CA GLY A 917 11.17 28.24 2.04
C GLY A 917 11.57 28.08 3.50
N ALA A 918 10.60 28.11 4.43
CA ALA A 918 10.86 27.88 5.85
C ALA A 918 11.34 26.44 6.14
N LEU A 919 10.78 25.44 5.46
CA LEU A 919 11.20 24.05 5.60
C LEU A 919 12.63 23.85 5.07
N HIS A 920 12.99 24.44 3.93
CA HIS A 920 14.37 24.41 3.42
C HIS A 920 15.35 25.06 4.42
N ASP A 921 15.00 26.23 4.95
CA ASP A 921 15.82 26.92 5.95
C ASP A 921 15.92 26.13 7.27
N ALA A 922 14.86 25.43 7.68
CA ALA A 922 14.87 24.55 8.83
C ALA A 922 15.85 23.38 8.64
N ALA A 923 15.96 22.83 7.42
CA ALA A 923 16.97 21.82 7.10
C ALA A 923 18.39 22.40 7.26
N VAL A 924 18.65 23.59 6.71
CA VAL A 924 19.95 24.26 6.80
C VAL A 924 20.33 24.52 8.27
N ALA A 925 19.44 25.11 9.06
CA ALA A 925 19.70 25.39 10.47
C ALA A 925 19.94 24.11 11.29
N ALA A 926 19.06 23.11 11.17
CA ALA A 926 19.18 21.88 11.94
C ALA A 926 20.45 21.07 11.58
N TRP A 927 20.76 20.92 10.29
CA TRP A 927 21.95 20.17 9.88
C TRP A 927 23.26 20.94 10.09
N GLY A 928 23.22 22.27 10.11
CA GLY A 928 24.31 23.10 10.58
C GLY A 928 24.70 22.76 12.02
N VAL A 929 23.72 22.80 12.92
CA VAL A 929 23.90 22.44 14.34
C VAL A 929 24.34 20.97 14.51
N LYS A 930 23.74 20.04 13.76
CA LYS A 930 24.14 18.62 13.77
C LYS A 930 25.60 18.41 13.35
N THR A 931 26.04 19.14 12.33
CA THR A 931 27.43 19.07 11.85
C THR A 931 28.39 19.69 12.88
N ALA A 932 28.00 20.78 13.51
CA ALA A 932 28.84 21.50 14.47
C ALA A 932 29.07 20.74 15.78
N HIS A 933 28.06 20.01 16.26
CA HIS A 933 28.13 19.30 17.55
C HIS A 933 28.36 17.80 17.43
N ASP A 934 28.02 17.19 16.29
CA ASP A 934 28.19 15.75 16.01
C ASP A 934 27.67 14.84 17.14
N SER A 935 26.62 15.25 17.85
CA SER A 935 26.20 14.58 19.09
C SER A 935 25.69 13.15 18.89
N PRO A 936 25.75 12.28 19.93
CA PRO A 936 25.36 10.88 19.83
C PRO A 936 23.85 10.67 19.72
N ARG A 937 23.45 9.42 19.44
CA ARG A 937 22.06 8.96 19.52
C ARG A 937 21.82 8.16 20.82
N PRO A 938 20.57 8.12 21.34
CA PRO A 938 20.26 7.39 22.57
C PRO A 938 20.70 5.93 22.57
N ILE A 939 20.57 5.20 21.45
CA ILE A 939 20.97 3.78 21.37
C ILE A 939 22.44 3.57 21.71
N SER A 940 23.34 4.38 21.16
CA SER A 940 24.77 4.29 21.40
C SER A 940 25.10 4.61 22.86
N LEU A 941 24.54 5.71 23.38
CA LEU A 941 24.81 6.14 24.76
C LEU A 941 24.22 5.19 25.81
N ILE A 942 22.96 4.75 25.66
CA ILE A 942 22.31 3.83 26.60
C ILE A 942 23.08 2.51 26.66
N ARG A 943 23.47 1.95 25.52
CA ARG A 943 24.28 0.72 25.47
C ARG A 943 25.67 0.92 26.05
N HIS A 944 26.32 2.03 25.74
CA HIS A 944 27.66 2.36 26.23
C HIS A 944 27.67 2.51 27.76
N LEU A 945 26.86 3.43 28.29
CA LEU A 945 26.80 3.71 29.73
C LEU A 945 26.25 2.50 30.51
N GLY A 946 25.32 1.74 29.93
CA GLY A 946 24.79 0.52 30.53
C GLY A 946 25.82 -0.60 30.63
N GLY A 947 26.72 -0.72 29.64
CA GLY A 947 27.84 -1.66 29.65
C GLY A 947 28.93 -1.29 30.66
N LEU A 948 29.07 -0.02 31.03
CA LEU A 948 29.99 0.42 32.09
C LEU A 948 29.51 -0.01 33.48
N GLY A 949 28.21 0.07 33.73
CA GLY A 949 27.62 -0.21 35.05
C GLY A 949 26.58 0.82 35.46
N GLN A 950 26.26 0.87 36.75
CA GLN A 950 25.34 1.86 37.34
C GLN A 950 26.09 2.98 38.08
N SER A 951 25.55 4.20 38.07
CA SER A 951 26.21 5.40 38.66
C SER A 951 25.56 5.95 39.94
N SER A 952 24.49 5.32 40.46
CA SER A 952 23.73 5.84 41.60
C SER A 952 24.21 5.39 42.98
N ASP A 953 24.75 4.18 43.10
CA ASP A 953 25.21 3.61 44.37
C ASP A 953 26.71 3.25 44.32
N PRO A 954 27.60 4.12 44.83
CA PRO A 954 29.05 3.89 44.87
C PRO A 954 29.50 2.62 45.60
N ASP A 955 28.68 2.11 46.53
CA ASP A 955 28.95 0.90 47.30
C ASP A 955 28.20 -0.33 46.75
N GLY A 956 27.39 -0.13 45.70
CA GLY A 956 26.52 -1.12 45.09
C GLY A 956 27.21 -2.02 44.05
N ALA A 957 26.52 -3.08 43.65
CA ALA A 957 26.99 -3.95 42.56
C ALA A 957 27.04 -3.18 41.23
N ALA A 958 27.96 -3.59 40.35
CA ALA A 958 28.16 -3.00 39.02
C ALA A 958 28.37 -1.46 39.03
N TYR A 959 28.91 -0.87 40.11
CA TYR A 959 29.12 0.57 40.15
C TYR A 959 30.19 1.04 39.16
N HIS A 960 29.86 2.07 38.38
CA HIS A 960 30.76 2.85 37.58
C HIS A 960 30.31 4.32 37.62
N PRO A 961 31.21 5.30 37.91
CA PRO A 961 30.82 6.71 38.02
C PRO A 961 30.19 7.26 36.73
N ASP A 962 30.63 6.74 35.57
CA ASP A 962 30.08 7.12 34.27
C ASP A 962 28.93 6.21 33.79
N GLY A 963 28.45 5.29 34.63
CA GLY A 963 27.38 4.35 34.27
C GLY A 963 25.99 4.98 34.16
N LEU A 964 24.98 4.14 33.86
CA LEU A 964 23.57 4.56 33.86
C LEU A 964 23.04 4.75 35.28
N PRO A 965 22.29 5.82 35.57
CA PRO A 965 21.68 6.01 36.88
C PRO A 965 20.53 5.00 37.10
N LEU A 966 20.43 4.48 38.32
CA LEU A 966 19.36 3.58 38.73
C LEU A 966 18.04 4.34 38.91
N VAL A 967 16.97 3.74 38.42
CA VAL A 967 15.59 4.21 38.57
C VAL A 967 14.71 3.00 38.79
N ASP A 968 14.03 2.96 39.93
CA ASP A 968 13.12 1.87 40.28
C ASP A 968 12.14 1.57 39.12
N ASP A 969 12.01 0.29 38.76
CA ASP A 969 11.13 -0.21 37.68
C ASP A 969 11.48 0.28 36.26
N VAL A 970 12.64 0.91 36.05
CA VAL A 970 13.14 1.34 34.72
C VAL A 970 14.58 0.91 34.49
N VAL A 971 15.49 1.20 35.43
CA VAL A 971 16.93 0.87 35.36
C VAL A 971 17.37 0.25 36.68
N GLU A 972 17.71 -1.03 36.66
CA GLU A 972 18.06 -1.79 37.85
C GLU A 972 19.38 -2.56 37.67
N VAL A 973 19.98 -3.01 38.78
CA VAL A 973 21.01 -4.06 38.74
C VAL A 973 20.35 -5.40 39.04
N ALA A 974 20.50 -6.35 38.13
CA ALA A 974 19.98 -7.68 38.35
C ALA A 974 20.69 -8.34 39.54
N SER A 975 19.93 -8.73 40.56
CA SER A 975 20.43 -9.40 41.77
C SER A 975 20.03 -10.87 41.79
N ALA A 976 20.72 -11.68 42.62
CA ALA A 976 20.36 -13.08 42.85
C ALA A 976 18.88 -13.30 43.21
N ALA A 977 18.26 -12.33 43.91
CA ALA A 977 16.86 -12.42 44.29
C ALA A 977 15.92 -12.18 43.09
N THR A 978 16.28 -11.27 42.19
CA THR A 978 15.46 -10.89 41.04
C THR A 978 15.63 -11.82 39.84
N THR A 979 16.76 -12.51 39.72
CA THR A 979 17.07 -13.47 38.64
C THR A 979 16.66 -14.91 38.97
N ALA A 980 16.17 -15.16 40.19
CA ALA A 980 15.63 -16.46 40.58
C ALA A 980 14.40 -16.83 39.72
N PRO A 981 14.07 -18.13 39.55
CA PRO A 981 12.91 -18.54 38.75
C PRO A 981 11.60 -17.89 39.21
N GLY A 982 10.84 -17.32 38.26
CA GLY A 982 9.65 -16.50 38.50
C GLY A 982 9.94 -15.07 38.98
N GLY A 983 11.21 -14.67 39.04
CA GLY A 983 11.64 -13.30 39.35
C GLY A 983 11.60 -12.39 38.12
N ARG A 984 11.47 -11.08 38.36
CA ARG A 984 11.33 -10.09 37.27
C ARG A 984 12.53 -9.97 36.32
N HIS A 985 13.72 -10.43 36.73
CA HIS A 985 14.94 -10.45 35.92
C HIS A 985 15.39 -11.89 35.59
N GLU A 986 14.47 -12.84 35.62
CA GLU A 986 14.76 -14.24 35.24
C GLU A 986 15.45 -14.30 33.87
N GLY A 987 16.50 -15.11 33.76
CA GLY A 987 17.25 -15.29 32.51
C GLY A 987 18.33 -14.23 32.21
N LEU A 988 18.32 -13.07 32.87
CA LEU A 988 19.26 -11.97 32.59
C LEU A 988 20.61 -12.09 33.32
N GLY A 989 20.73 -12.99 34.30
CA GLY A 989 21.99 -13.17 35.05
C GLY A 989 22.32 -12.00 35.99
N GLU A 990 23.11 -12.29 37.03
CA GLU A 990 23.35 -11.35 38.13
C GLU A 990 24.45 -10.31 37.83
N GLY A 991 24.37 -9.14 38.46
CA GLY A 991 25.44 -8.14 38.49
C GLY A 991 25.55 -7.30 37.21
N ARG A 992 24.51 -7.30 36.36
CA ARG A 992 24.44 -6.47 35.14
C ARG A 992 23.35 -5.42 35.27
N VAL A 993 23.52 -4.30 34.57
CA VAL A 993 22.47 -3.29 34.42
C VAL A 993 21.41 -3.81 33.46
N VAL A 994 20.17 -3.80 33.91
CA VAL A 994 18.99 -4.18 33.14
C VAL A 994 18.03 -2.99 33.05
N VAL A 995 17.36 -2.87 31.91
CA VAL A 995 16.38 -1.83 31.66
C VAL A 995 15.02 -2.47 31.36
N ARG A 996 13.95 -1.84 31.84
CA ARG A 996 12.57 -2.17 31.45
C ARG A 996 12.20 -1.26 30.30
N ALA A 997 12.05 -1.81 29.12
CA ALA A 997 11.83 -1.03 27.90
C ALA A 997 11.14 -1.90 26.85
N TRP A 998 10.67 -1.24 25.78
CA TRP A 998 10.21 -1.94 24.60
C TRP A 998 11.33 -2.80 24.01
N ALA A 999 10.96 -3.97 23.49
CA ALA A 999 11.85 -4.82 22.73
C ALA A 999 11.09 -5.44 21.54
N PRO A 1000 11.73 -5.60 20.37
CA PRO A 1000 11.13 -6.30 19.24
C PRO A 1000 10.66 -7.70 19.66
N ARG A 1001 9.43 -8.06 19.30
CA ARG A 1001 8.87 -9.38 19.57
C ARG A 1001 9.48 -10.40 18.60
N VAL A 1002 9.88 -11.55 19.13
CA VAL A 1002 10.31 -12.70 18.33
C VAL A 1002 9.18 -13.73 18.23
N ASP A 1003 8.34 -13.77 19.25
CA ASP A 1003 7.13 -14.58 19.35
C ASP A 1003 5.93 -13.64 19.60
N PRO A 1004 4.76 -13.84 18.97
CA PRO A 1004 3.56 -13.03 19.22
C PRO A 1004 3.19 -12.92 20.72
N ASP A 1005 3.48 -13.97 21.49
CA ASP A 1005 3.23 -14.03 22.95
C ASP A 1005 4.24 -13.23 23.78
N ASP A 1006 5.35 -12.75 23.17
CA ASP A 1006 6.31 -11.90 23.88
C ASP A 1006 5.64 -10.58 24.32
N PRO A 1007 5.84 -10.14 25.57
CA PRO A 1007 5.37 -8.82 25.99
C PRO A 1007 6.12 -7.72 25.24
N ALA A 1008 5.40 -6.71 24.76
CA ALA A 1008 5.98 -5.54 24.06
C ALA A 1008 7.06 -4.84 24.89
N VAL A 1009 6.87 -4.76 26.21
CA VAL A 1009 7.83 -4.20 27.16
C VAL A 1009 8.29 -5.26 28.13
N ARG A 1010 9.61 -5.43 28.26
CA ARG A 1010 10.23 -6.42 29.15
C ARG A 1010 11.53 -5.90 29.77
N TRP A 1011 12.06 -6.69 30.70
CA TRP A 1011 13.41 -6.48 31.21
C TRP A 1011 14.43 -7.07 30.24
N LEU A 1012 15.45 -6.29 29.89
CA LEU A 1012 16.56 -6.70 29.03
C LEU A 1012 17.88 -6.08 29.50
N HIS A 1013 19.01 -6.54 28.98
CA HIS A 1013 20.27 -5.86 29.23
C HIS A 1013 20.29 -4.48 28.57
N ALA A 1014 20.80 -3.47 29.30
CA ALA A 1014 20.96 -2.12 28.75
C ALA A 1014 21.80 -2.12 27.45
N GLU A 1015 22.78 -3.02 27.38
CA GLU A 1015 23.66 -3.25 26.22
C GLU A 1015 22.93 -3.80 24.98
N GLU A 1016 21.71 -4.30 25.12
CA GLU A 1016 20.90 -4.88 24.03
C GLU A 1016 19.75 -3.96 23.62
N TRP A 1017 19.53 -2.85 24.34
CA TRP A 1017 18.41 -1.95 24.13
C TRP A 1017 18.36 -1.38 22.70
N VAL A 1018 17.16 -1.28 22.15
CA VAL A 1018 16.89 -0.64 20.86
C VAL A 1018 15.71 0.33 21.00
N PRO A 1019 15.70 1.44 20.23
CA PRO A 1019 14.56 2.35 20.13
C PRO A 1019 13.32 1.67 19.51
N TYR A 1020 12.12 2.21 19.79
CA TYR A 1020 10.86 1.77 19.16
C TYR A 1020 10.82 2.22 17.70
N GLN A 1021 11.34 1.37 16.82
CA GLN A 1021 11.47 1.54 15.37
C GLN A 1021 11.46 0.16 14.70
N GLN A 1022 11.22 0.09 13.39
CA GLN A 1022 11.43 -1.14 12.62
C GLN A 1022 12.87 -1.65 12.76
N ALA A 1023 13.04 -2.98 12.84
CA ALA A 1023 14.36 -3.60 12.97
C ALA A 1023 15.31 -3.28 11.80
N THR A 1024 14.75 -2.92 10.65
CA THR A 1024 15.43 -2.52 9.41
C THR A 1024 15.78 -1.03 9.36
N PHE A 1025 15.26 -0.21 10.28
CA PHE A 1025 15.44 1.23 10.36
C PHE A 1025 15.51 1.71 11.83
N VAL A 1026 16.56 1.32 12.54
CA VAL A 1026 16.62 1.52 14.01
C VAL A 1026 16.86 2.98 14.43
N SER A 1027 17.64 3.76 13.69
CA SER A 1027 17.83 5.19 13.97
C SER A 1027 18.32 5.89 12.71
N PRO A 1028 17.91 7.15 12.43
CA PRO A 1028 18.36 7.88 11.25
C PRO A 1028 19.88 8.10 11.21
N ALA A 1029 20.44 8.11 9.99
CA ALA A 1029 21.87 8.15 9.72
C ALA A 1029 22.51 9.56 9.84
N PHE A 1030 22.32 10.22 10.98
CA PHE A 1030 22.89 11.53 11.32
C PHE A 1030 22.82 11.81 12.83
N ALA A 1031 23.64 12.76 13.31
CA ALA A 1031 23.74 13.17 14.72
C ALA A 1031 22.39 13.54 15.38
N GLY A 1032 22.33 13.43 16.71
CA GLY A 1032 21.13 13.70 17.51
C GLY A 1032 20.72 15.18 17.54
N TYR A 1033 21.49 16.01 18.21
CA TYR A 1033 21.24 17.43 18.45
C TYR A 1033 21.39 18.29 17.19
N VAL A 1034 20.37 19.05 16.77
CA VAL A 1034 18.99 19.11 17.26
C VAL A 1034 18.05 18.20 16.46
N SER A 1035 16.85 17.93 16.96
CA SER A 1035 15.83 17.18 16.22
C SER A 1035 15.40 17.92 14.95
N GLY A 1036 15.64 17.29 13.79
CA GLY A 1036 15.18 17.83 12.50
C GLY A 1036 13.66 17.90 12.43
N HIS A 1037 12.96 16.86 12.90
CA HIS A 1037 11.49 16.80 12.93
C HIS A 1037 10.90 17.97 13.74
N SER A 1038 11.48 18.27 14.91
CA SER A 1038 11.04 19.38 15.76
C SER A 1038 11.26 20.73 15.08
N THR A 1039 12.40 20.87 14.38
CA THR A 1039 12.76 22.10 13.67
C THR A 1039 11.84 22.34 12.46
N PHE A 1040 11.66 21.35 11.58
CA PHE A 1040 10.74 21.44 10.44
C PHE A 1040 9.32 21.74 10.90
N SER A 1041 8.84 21.00 11.90
CA SER A 1041 7.44 21.08 12.32
C SER A 1041 7.13 22.41 12.99
N ARG A 1042 8.05 22.92 13.81
CA ARG A 1042 7.82 24.22 14.43
C ARG A 1042 7.92 25.37 13.43
N ALA A 1043 8.84 25.31 12.46
CA ALA A 1043 8.91 26.29 11.38
C ALA A 1043 7.62 26.34 10.57
N ALA A 1044 7.11 25.17 10.16
CA ALA A 1044 5.84 25.07 9.46
C ALA A 1044 4.67 25.61 10.30
N ALA A 1045 4.58 25.27 11.59
CA ALA A 1045 3.52 25.76 12.46
C ALA A 1045 3.49 27.29 12.62
N GLU A 1046 4.66 27.93 12.73
CA GLU A 1046 4.74 29.40 12.75
C GLU A 1046 4.31 30.01 11.41
N VAL A 1047 4.74 29.43 10.29
CA VAL A 1047 4.31 29.90 8.95
C VAL A 1047 2.80 29.72 8.76
N MET A 1048 2.23 28.57 9.12
CA MET A 1048 0.79 28.31 9.01
C MET A 1048 -0.02 29.28 9.89
N THR A 1049 0.46 29.53 11.10
CA THR A 1049 -0.14 30.52 12.02
C THR A 1049 -0.12 31.91 11.41
N ALA A 1050 1.03 32.34 10.87
CA ALA A 1050 1.17 33.65 10.27
C ALA A 1050 0.35 33.80 8.99
N ALA A 1051 0.38 32.81 8.10
CA ALA A 1051 -0.32 32.82 6.81
C ALA A 1051 -1.84 32.84 6.96
N THR A 1052 -2.39 32.05 7.87
CA THR A 1052 -3.83 32.03 8.18
C THR A 1052 -4.25 33.17 9.11
N GLY A 1053 -3.30 33.78 9.81
CA GLY A 1053 -3.53 34.78 10.85
C GLY A 1053 -4.24 34.24 12.10
N SER A 1054 -4.23 32.93 12.28
CA SER A 1054 -4.83 32.22 13.40
C SER A 1054 -3.89 31.11 13.86
N PRO A 1055 -3.64 30.94 15.17
CA PRO A 1055 -2.90 29.78 15.66
C PRO A 1055 -3.71 28.48 15.56
N TRP A 1056 -5.03 28.58 15.41
CA TRP A 1056 -5.96 27.46 15.39
C TRP A 1056 -6.17 26.91 13.98
N PHE A 1057 -6.33 25.59 13.89
CA PHE A 1057 -6.81 24.95 12.66
C PHE A 1057 -8.22 25.46 12.27
N PRO A 1058 -8.55 25.54 10.98
CA PRO A 1058 -9.91 25.85 10.53
C PRO A 1058 -10.92 24.91 11.18
N GLY A 1059 -12.06 25.45 11.62
CA GLY A 1059 -13.08 24.67 12.37
C GLY A 1059 -12.77 24.45 13.85
N GLY A 1060 -11.57 24.80 14.34
CA GLY A 1060 -11.19 24.77 15.76
C GLY A 1060 -10.22 23.66 16.13
N SER A 1061 -10.15 22.59 15.34
CA SER A 1061 -9.20 21.49 15.49
C SER A 1061 -9.00 20.74 14.17
N PHE A 1062 -7.88 20.05 14.06
CA PHE A 1062 -7.62 19.04 13.04
C PHE A 1062 -7.37 17.70 13.71
N GLY A 1063 -7.77 16.60 13.10
CA GLY A 1063 -7.55 15.28 13.67
C GLY A 1063 -7.29 14.20 12.63
N TRP A 1064 -6.63 13.15 13.10
CA TRP A 1064 -6.26 11.96 12.32
C TRP A 1064 -6.58 10.71 13.13
N THR A 1065 -7.25 9.73 12.54
CA THR A 1065 -7.58 8.46 13.19
C THR A 1065 -6.57 7.41 12.76
N VAL A 1066 -5.98 6.70 13.73
CA VAL A 1066 -5.25 5.45 13.51
C VAL A 1066 -6.16 4.32 14.00
N PRO A 1067 -6.69 3.48 13.08
CA PRO A 1067 -7.56 2.36 13.42
C PRO A 1067 -6.88 1.35 14.34
N ALA A 1068 -7.68 0.56 15.05
CA ALA A 1068 -7.18 -0.61 15.76
C ALA A 1068 -6.43 -1.57 14.82
N GLY A 1069 -5.26 -2.06 15.23
CA GLY A 1069 -4.45 -3.00 14.44
C GLY A 1069 -3.54 -2.37 13.37
N ASP A 1070 -3.61 -1.06 13.14
CA ASP A 1070 -2.92 -0.35 12.05
C ASP A 1070 -1.50 0.18 12.39
N LEU A 1071 -0.79 -0.42 13.34
CA LEU A 1071 0.63 -0.12 13.59
C LEU A 1071 1.53 -1.01 12.72
N ALA A 1072 2.54 -0.40 12.11
CA ALA A 1072 3.47 -1.04 11.18
C ALA A 1072 4.64 -1.76 11.88
N PHE A 1073 4.95 -1.43 13.14
CA PHE A 1073 6.14 -1.98 13.83
C PHE A 1073 5.82 -3.24 14.65
N GLU A 1074 4.60 -3.33 15.19
CA GLU A 1074 4.05 -4.47 15.94
C GLU A 1074 2.52 -4.34 16.03
N GLY A 1075 1.82 -5.40 16.42
CA GLY A 1075 0.36 -5.35 16.60
C GLY A 1075 -0.12 -4.25 17.58
N GLY A 1076 -1.16 -3.54 17.15
CA GLY A 1076 -1.82 -2.44 17.87
C GLY A 1076 -2.24 -1.33 16.90
N PRO A 1077 -2.81 -0.21 17.37
CA PRO A 1077 -3.25 0.01 18.73
C PRO A 1077 -4.40 -0.95 19.10
N ALA A 1078 -4.67 -1.14 20.39
CA ALA A 1078 -5.71 -2.08 20.83
C ALA A 1078 -7.16 -1.61 20.52
N GLY A 1079 -7.30 -0.34 20.13
CA GLY A 1079 -8.52 0.29 19.66
C GLY A 1079 -8.15 1.58 18.91
N ASP A 1080 -9.12 2.17 18.20
CA ASP A 1080 -8.87 3.40 17.44
C ASP A 1080 -8.28 4.52 18.32
N VAL A 1081 -7.22 5.14 17.83
CA VAL A 1081 -6.59 6.31 18.44
C VAL A 1081 -6.77 7.51 17.53
N VAL A 1082 -7.47 8.53 18.02
CA VAL A 1082 -7.64 9.79 17.29
C VAL A 1082 -6.64 10.82 17.81
N LEU A 1083 -5.66 11.19 16.99
CA LEU A 1083 -4.80 12.34 17.23
C LEU A 1083 -5.61 13.61 16.93
N THR A 1084 -5.72 14.52 17.90
CA THR A 1084 -6.46 15.78 17.70
C THR A 1084 -5.60 16.96 18.14
N TRP A 1085 -5.48 17.97 17.29
CA TRP A 1085 -4.70 19.18 17.54
C TRP A 1085 -5.58 20.41 17.40
N ALA A 1086 -5.54 21.31 18.39
CA ALA A 1086 -6.26 22.58 18.29
C ALA A 1086 -5.45 23.63 17.53
N THR A 1087 -4.14 23.69 17.79
CA THR A 1087 -3.22 24.63 17.13
C THR A 1087 -2.17 23.93 16.29
N TYR A 1088 -1.62 24.64 15.30
CA TYR A 1088 -0.48 24.14 14.53
C TYR A 1088 0.73 23.84 15.44
N ALA A 1089 0.90 24.62 16.51
CA ALA A 1089 1.94 24.42 17.51
C ALA A 1089 1.75 23.11 18.28
N ASP A 1090 0.51 22.70 18.60
CA ASP A 1090 0.25 21.41 19.26
C ASP A 1090 0.67 20.23 18.39
N ALA A 1091 0.37 20.30 17.09
CA ALA A 1091 0.82 19.30 16.12
C ALA A 1091 2.35 19.25 16.05
N ALA A 1092 3.02 20.40 15.96
CA ALA A 1092 4.47 20.48 15.91
C ALA A 1092 5.16 19.99 17.20
N ASP A 1093 4.61 20.32 18.36
CA ASP A 1093 5.11 19.85 19.65
C ASP A 1093 4.96 18.33 19.78
N GLN A 1094 3.84 17.77 19.32
CA GLN A 1094 3.62 16.32 19.29
C GLN A 1094 4.59 15.61 18.33
N ALA A 1095 4.90 16.21 17.18
CA ALA A 1095 5.94 15.74 16.27
C ALA A 1095 7.31 15.67 16.94
N GLY A 1096 7.63 16.62 17.81
CA GLY A 1096 8.84 16.59 18.64
C GLY A 1096 8.84 15.48 19.68
N ARG A 1097 7.77 15.41 20.48
CA ARG A 1097 7.61 14.39 21.55
C ARG A 1097 7.61 12.97 21.05
N SER A 1098 7.07 12.72 19.86
CA SER A 1098 7.09 11.40 19.26
C SER A 1098 8.50 10.85 19.08
N ARG A 1099 9.52 11.71 18.95
CA ARG A 1099 10.92 11.28 18.80
C ARG A 1099 11.51 10.72 20.09
N ILE A 1100 10.96 11.13 21.24
CA ILE A 1100 11.29 10.58 22.56
C ILE A 1100 10.61 9.22 22.75
N HIS A 1101 9.34 9.09 22.37
CA HIS A 1101 8.62 7.81 22.38
C HIS A 1101 9.24 6.79 21.42
N GLY A 1102 9.65 7.22 20.23
CA GLY A 1102 10.43 6.42 19.29
C GLY A 1102 11.84 6.10 19.77
N GLY A 1103 12.34 6.73 20.83
CA GLY A 1103 13.63 6.44 21.44
C GLY A 1103 14.86 6.98 20.69
N ILE A 1104 14.69 7.89 19.73
CA ILE A 1104 15.76 8.33 18.82
C ILE A 1104 16.33 9.71 19.15
N HIS A 1105 15.72 10.45 20.06
CA HIS A 1105 16.17 11.76 20.54
C HIS A 1105 16.02 11.87 22.06
N ILE A 1106 16.80 12.75 22.68
CA ILE A 1106 16.61 13.20 24.07
C ILE A 1106 15.78 14.50 24.09
N PRO A 1107 15.14 14.88 25.22
CA PRO A 1107 14.35 16.12 25.33
C PRO A 1107 15.09 17.38 24.88
N ALA A 1108 16.38 17.53 25.17
CA ALA A 1108 17.18 18.68 24.73
C ALA A 1108 17.24 18.83 23.20
N ASP A 1109 17.31 17.71 22.46
CA ASP A 1109 17.32 17.74 20.99
C ASP A 1109 16.02 18.32 20.45
N ASP A 1110 14.90 17.93 21.05
CA ASP A 1110 13.56 18.35 20.68
C ASP A 1110 13.32 19.81 21.04
N HIS A 1111 13.53 20.18 22.31
CA HIS A 1111 13.27 21.53 22.82
C HIS A 1111 14.07 22.59 22.06
N ALA A 1112 15.37 22.35 21.83
CA ALA A 1112 16.21 23.24 21.04
C ALA A 1112 15.77 23.28 19.56
N GLY A 1113 15.39 22.13 18.99
CA GLY A 1113 14.86 22.06 17.62
C GLY A 1113 13.59 22.89 17.45
N ARG A 1114 12.64 22.85 18.40
CA ARG A 1114 11.44 23.69 18.37
C ARG A 1114 11.79 25.18 18.44
N ILE A 1115 12.74 25.58 19.29
CA ILE A 1115 13.18 26.98 19.40
C ILE A 1115 13.76 27.48 18.08
N ILE A 1116 14.66 26.71 17.45
CA ILE A 1116 15.23 27.04 16.14
C ILE A 1116 14.11 27.12 15.09
N GLY A 1117 13.24 26.12 15.03
CA GLY A 1117 12.14 26.08 14.07
C GLY A 1117 11.24 27.31 14.18
N ALA A 1118 10.94 27.77 15.40
CA ALA A 1118 10.13 28.95 15.59
C ALA A 1118 10.78 30.22 15.00
N GLU A 1119 12.08 30.40 15.25
CA GLU A 1119 12.84 31.52 14.68
C GLU A 1119 12.92 31.46 13.15
N VAL A 1120 13.19 30.27 12.59
CA VAL A 1120 13.16 30.04 11.13
C VAL A 1120 11.81 30.44 10.53
N GLY A 1121 10.70 29.98 11.12
CA GLY A 1121 9.37 30.28 10.61
C GLY A 1121 9.05 31.79 10.64
N HIS A 1122 9.47 32.50 11.70
CA HIS A 1122 9.31 33.96 11.80
C HIS A 1122 10.14 34.69 10.73
N LEU A 1123 11.41 34.32 10.56
CA LEU A 1123 12.29 34.92 9.56
C LEU A 1123 11.78 34.67 8.13
N ALA A 1124 11.31 33.45 7.84
CA ALA A 1124 10.73 33.10 6.55
C ALA A 1124 9.47 33.93 6.25
N TRP A 1125 8.59 34.11 7.24
CA TRP A 1125 7.42 34.97 7.09
C TRP A 1125 7.82 36.44 6.86
N GLU A 1126 8.76 36.98 7.63
CA GLU A 1126 9.26 38.35 7.46
C GLU A 1126 9.87 38.57 6.07
N ARG A 1127 10.61 37.58 5.56
CA ARG A 1127 11.19 37.60 4.21
C ARG A 1127 10.14 37.58 3.11
N ALA A 1128 9.01 36.93 3.34
CA ALA A 1128 7.92 36.79 2.39
C ALA A 1128 6.98 38.02 2.34
N LEU A 1129 6.84 38.79 3.43
CA LEU A 1129 5.95 39.96 3.49
C LEU A 1129 6.15 40.96 2.33
N PRO A 1130 7.38 41.36 1.93
CA PRO A 1130 7.58 42.23 0.77
C PRO A 1130 7.15 41.59 -0.56
N LEU A 1131 7.16 40.26 -0.67
CA LEU A 1131 6.72 39.54 -1.87
C LEU A 1131 5.20 39.58 -2.03
N PHE A 1132 4.47 39.67 -0.92
CA PHE A 1132 3.00 39.71 -0.89
C PHE A 1132 2.41 41.12 -0.97
N ALA A 1133 3.24 42.17 -0.86
CA ALA A 1133 2.77 43.55 -0.91
C ALA A 1133 2.28 43.93 -2.32
N ALA A 1134 1.05 44.43 -2.44
CA ALA A 1134 0.54 44.97 -3.69
C ALA A 1134 1.33 46.25 -4.10
N PRO A 1135 1.53 46.50 -5.41
CA PRO A 1135 2.14 47.74 -5.87
C PRO A 1135 1.33 48.96 -5.39
N ALA A 1136 2.03 49.99 -4.94
CA ALA A 1136 1.40 51.27 -4.61
C ALA A 1136 0.76 51.88 -5.88
N GLY A 1137 -0.55 51.69 -6.08
CA GLY A 1137 -1.33 52.43 -7.10
C GLY A 1137 -2.32 51.64 -7.95
N SER A 1138 -2.51 50.33 -7.79
CA SER A 1138 -3.52 49.59 -8.56
C SER A 1138 -4.93 49.73 -7.95
N PRO A 1139 -5.97 50.06 -8.73
CA PRO A 1139 -7.33 50.18 -8.22
C PRO A 1139 -7.91 48.80 -7.93
N THR A 1140 -8.51 48.67 -6.74
CA THR A 1140 -9.26 47.53 -6.21
C THR A 1140 -10.39 47.06 -7.10
#